data_AF-E7F1G2-F1
#
_entry.id   AF-E7F1G2-F1
#
_cell.length_a   1.000
_cell.length_b   1.000
_cell.length_c   1.000
_cell.angle_alpha   90.00
_cell.angle_beta   90.00
_cell.angle_gamma   90.00
#
_symmetry.space_group_name_H-M   'P 1'
#
loop_
_entity.id
_entity.type
_entity.pdbx_description
1 polymer ?
#
loop_
_entity_poly.entity_id
_entity_poly.type
_entity_poly.pdbx_seq_one_letter_code
_entity_poly.pdbx_strand_id
1 'polypeptide(L)'
;MMDESVIQQHLSHYKQATETAREELAALQAKHNSLQTQLSESQSRVVSQEETLRSLKDAVDRYKEKEARQESLIGSLRERNYNTEQEMISITSTRSIMDIRIQTLTKENQEIKEKIMQLEVESKQYVAECNKAKQEAAEAQRKCEEFISTLANKISVIATGKADPMDYIVSVVDACFKDRERLKNCVCALEESVKLYEVECKASRETVKRLATDVDREQTLSASRANELNSSRQELDLISLRKVSLERENQSAKVSLQEAEAALASAQQLCRHYENLSQDLQNKLQISQNEAKASHRHHGAFMKKVETLLDDHSLPGQHTEQDMLSALTDLCKRETSAQKSQMEMEVRLAEMVEQLSSIKEHQNTSEQKKQELLDRIQSLEDELINARVCKDGMNQDKQQYLRFVEQLSEMLKVDDVAAELGFDMRLEVILTRAQQLSRHEGTALLETKTQTYSLQRKLKEQKSRSESKDLYLELLRRKVQQLEEEKRSRSTLALEKDDAALSCKKLQKRVDRLQAELSTLRFSNTELKAQLSHTNQLQITVMEQKQTIEEQNKNLGKLEKKKVKTEQKLTSVTSELKSQELKARDEIQQAHRLLDTQSSAIADLTHTEKQLLDFYTVVSQMLGVHCTGCIPNYEVLRRLEVLIQSRQCHSTAHLHTCWNSPVSSINVDQSHEFKPQALPAASSPTASLINPH
;
A
#
# COMPACT_ATOMS: atom_id res chain seq x y z
N MET A 1 113.75 195.92 -4.76
CA MET A 1 115.06 195.25 -4.80
C MET A 1 115.05 193.70 -4.83
N MET A 2 114.05 192.93 -5.25
CA MET A 2 112.65 193.16 -5.65
C MET A 2 111.65 192.38 -4.76
N ASP A 3 111.78 192.24 -3.44
CA ASP A 3 112.66 192.91 -2.45
C ASP A 3 113.37 191.86 -1.58
N GLU A 4 114.35 191.17 -2.18
CA GLU A 4 115.07 189.96 -1.72
C GLU A 4 114.17 188.73 -1.38
N SER A 5 112.93 188.98 -0.93
CA SER A 5 111.87 188.03 -0.59
C SER A 5 111.20 187.36 -1.80
N VAL A 6 110.98 188.07 -2.92
CA VAL A 6 110.31 187.50 -4.12
C VAL A 6 111.18 186.42 -4.79
N ILE A 7 112.51 186.50 -4.64
CA ILE A 7 113.44 185.48 -5.14
C ILE A 7 113.28 184.16 -4.35
N GLN A 8 113.01 184.23 -3.04
CA GLN A 8 112.72 183.02 -2.24
C GLN A 8 111.42 182.33 -2.67
N GLN A 9 110.37 183.08 -3.05
CA GLN A 9 109.11 182.49 -3.54
C GLN A 9 109.32 181.70 -4.83
N HIS A 10 110.04 182.24 -5.82
CA HIS A 10 110.35 181.51 -7.05
C HIS A 10 111.22 180.27 -6.82
N LEU A 11 112.19 180.32 -5.90
CA LEU A 11 113.03 179.17 -5.57
C LEU A 11 112.24 178.05 -4.87
N SER A 12 111.22 178.40 -4.09
CA SER A 12 110.31 177.42 -3.48
C SER A 12 109.40 176.75 -4.53
N HIS A 13 108.87 177.53 -5.48
CA HIS A 13 107.91 177.03 -6.47
C HIS A 13 108.55 176.01 -7.45
N TYR A 14 109.84 176.16 -7.76
CA TYR A 14 110.56 175.21 -8.61
C TYR A 14 110.85 173.87 -7.91
N LYS A 15 111.17 173.87 -6.61
CA LYS A 15 111.37 172.63 -5.84
C LYS A 15 110.10 171.77 -5.82
N GLN A 16 108.97 172.40 -5.48
CA GLN A 16 107.69 171.72 -5.36
C GLN A 16 107.28 171.01 -6.67
N ALA A 17 107.47 171.68 -7.82
CA ALA A 17 107.21 171.08 -9.13
C ALA A 17 108.12 169.86 -9.44
N THR A 18 109.39 169.89 -9.03
CA THR A 18 110.31 168.74 -9.20
C THR A 18 110.02 167.57 -8.24
N GLU A 19 109.35 167.83 -7.12
CA GLU A 19 108.85 166.76 -6.24
C GLU A 19 107.59 166.13 -6.83
N THR A 20 106.62 166.92 -7.33
CA THR A 20 105.38 166.40 -7.96
C THR A 20 105.67 165.43 -9.12
N ALA A 21 106.56 165.81 -10.04
CA ALA A 21 106.93 164.95 -11.18
C ALA A 21 107.63 163.64 -10.76
N ARG A 22 108.22 163.60 -9.56
CA ARG A 22 108.90 162.41 -9.01
C ARG A 22 107.90 161.46 -8.34
N GLU A 23 106.86 162.00 -7.72
CA GLU A 23 105.73 161.25 -7.18
C GLU A 23 104.89 160.60 -8.30
N GLU A 24 104.62 161.31 -9.41
CA GLU A 24 103.92 160.76 -10.57
C GLU A 24 104.65 159.57 -11.21
N LEU A 25 105.98 159.64 -11.33
CA LEU A 25 106.79 158.55 -11.86
C LEU A 25 106.70 157.31 -10.95
N ALA A 26 106.78 157.50 -9.63
CA ALA A 26 106.65 156.42 -8.65
C ALA A 26 105.24 155.78 -8.69
N ALA A 27 104.18 156.58 -8.87
CA ALA A 27 102.81 156.09 -9.01
C ALA A 27 102.63 155.23 -10.29
N LEU A 28 103.20 155.64 -11.41
CA LEU A 28 103.21 154.85 -12.65
C LEU A 28 103.97 153.53 -12.49
N GLN A 29 105.12 153.55 -11.82
CA GLN A 29 105.95 152.35 -11.62
C GLN A 29 105.30 151.35 -10.66
N ALA A 30 104.64 151.84 -9.59
CA ALA A 30 103.80 151.01 -8.73
C ALA A 30 102.61 150.39 -9.49
N LYS A 31 101.97 151.16 -10.39
CA LYS A 31 100.86 150.68 -11.22
C LYS A 31 101.30 149.62 -12.24
N HIS A 32 102.51 149.74 -12.82
CA HIS A 32 103.07 148.71 -13.69
C HIS A 32 103.30 147.39 -12.93
N ASN A 33 103.96 147.45 -11.77
CA ASN A 33 104.19 146.27 -10.94
C ASN A 33 102.87 145.60 -10.53
N SER A 34 101.86 146.39 -10.13
CA SER A 34 100.52 145.89 -9.78
C SER A 34 99.86 145.13 -10.94
N LEU A 35 99.93 145.66 -12.17
CA LEU A 35 99.40 144.98 -13.35
C LEU A 35 100.17 143.70 -13.70
N GLN A 36 101.49 143.66 -13.48
CA GLN A 36 102.29 142.45 -13.69
C GLN A 36 101.98 141.35 -12.66
N THR A 37 101.69 141.72 -11.40
CA THR A 37 101.16 140.79 -10.40
C THR A 37 99.79 140.25 -10.82
N GLN A 38 98.85 141.12 -11.24
CA GLN A 38 97.52 140.70 -11.71
C GLN A 38 97.59 139.78 -12.93
N LEU A 39 98.50 140.03 -13.88
CA LEU A 39 98.70 139.14 -15.03
C LEU A 39 99.15 137.74 -14.58
N SER A 40 100.12 137.68 -13.66
CA SER A 40 100.62 136.41 -13.09
C SER A 40 99.53 135.65 -12.31
N GLU A 41 98.70 136.37 -11.53
CA GLU A 41 97.53 135.81 -10.84
C GLU A 41 96.39 135.36 -11.77
N SER A 42 96.33 135.91 -12.99
CA SER A 42 95.37 135.45 -14.01
C SER A 42 95.88 134.20 -14.72
N GLN A 43 97.19 134.10 -14.98
CA GLN A 43 97.82 132.91 -15.55
C GLN A 43 97.75 131.70 -14.61
N SER A 44 98.02 131.87 -13.30
CA SER A 44 97.85 130.79 -12.32
C SER A 44 96.38 130.36 -12.15
N ARG A 45 95.43 131.28 -12.32
CA ARG A 45 94.00 130.99 -12.41
C ARG A 45 93.65 130.11 -13.61
N VAL A 46 94.17 130.43 -14.80
CA VAL A 46 93.91 129.63 -16.01
C VAL A 46 94.49 128.23 -15.86
N VAL A 47 95.73 128.08 -15.36
CA VAL A 47 96.34 126.76 -15.14
C VAL A 47 95.53 125.92 -14.14
N SER A 48 95.13 126.50 -13.01
CA SER A 48 94.27 125.78 -12.04
C SER A 48 92.87 125.47 -12.60
N GLN A 49 92.29 126.34 -13.43
CA GLN A 49 91.05 126.05 -14.14
C GLN A 49 91.20 124.90 -15.14
N GLU A 50 92.27 124.85 -15.94
CA GLU A 50 92.56 123.71 -16.82
C GLU A 50 92.72 122.40 -16.04
N GLU A 51 93.36 122.44 -14.88
CA GLU A 51 93.56 121.27 -14.02
C GLU A 51 92.25 120.78 -13.38
N THR A 52 91.35 121.70 -12.99
CA THR A 52 89.98 121.33 -12.59
C THR A 52 89.16 120.78 -13.77
N LEU A 53 89.28 121.33 -14.98
CA LEU A 53 88.61 120.80 -16.18
C LEU A 53 89.11 119.41 -16.55
N ARG A 54 90.42 119.16 -16.40
CA ARG A 54 91.05 117.84 -16.65
C ARG A 54 90.53 116.80 -15.66
N SER A 55 90.56 117.10 -14.37
CA SER A 55 90.03 116.20 -13.32
C SER A 55 88.51 115.99 -13.39
N LEU A 56 87.73 116.99 -13.82
CA LEU A 56 86.31 116.86 -14.13
C LEU A 56 86.07 115.95 -15.33
N LYS A 57 86.90 116.03 -16.39
CA LYS A 57 86.81 115.12 -17.54
C LYS A 57 87.10 113.67 -17.13
N ASP A 58 88.16 113.46 -16.36
CA ASP A 58 88.48 112.14 -15.79
C ASP A 58 87.34 111.64 -14.89
N ALA A 59 86.64 112.52 -14.16
CA ALA A 59 85.47 112.15 -13.37
C ALA A 59 84.29 111.72 -14.26
N VAL A 60 83.99 112.47 -15.33
CA VAL A 60 82.93 112.14 -16.31
C VAL A 60 83.18 110.78 -16.97
N ASP A 61 84.41 110.52 -17.42
CA ASP A 61 84.71 109.25 -18.09
C ASP A 61 84.71 108.06 -17.10
N ARG A 62 85.09 108.28 -15.81
CA ARG A 62 84.85 107.31 -14.72
C ARG A 62 83.38 107.13 -14.35
N TYR A 63 82.50 108.10 -14.63
CA TYR A 63 81.04 107.93 -14.48
C TYR A 63 80.48 107.09 -15.62
N LYS A 64 80.85 107.37 -16.89
CA LYS A 64 80.44 106.54 -18.04
C LYS A 64 80.91 105.09 -17.91
N GLU A 65 82.10 104.85 -17.38
CA GLU A 65 82.56 103.48 -17.14
C GLU A 65 81.71 102.77 -16.08
N LYS A 66 81.31 103.46 -15.01
CA LYS A 66 80.38 102.91 -14.00
C LYS A 66 78.99 102.66 -14.59
N GLU A 67 78.50 103.57 -15.42
CA GLU A 67 77.21 103.48 -16.11
C GLU A 67 77.19 102.26 -17.05
N ALA A 68 78.17 102.11 -17.94
CA ALA A 68 78.28 100.94 -18.82
C ALA A 68 78.44 99.61 -18.04
N ARG A 69 79.16 99.61 -16.90
CA ARG A 69 79.23 98.45 -15.99
C ARG A 69 77.88 98.16 -15.33
N GLN A 70 77.10 99.17 -14.97
CA GLN A 70 75.74 99.02 -14.42
C GLN A 70 74.75 98.54 -15.48
N GLU A 71 74.77 99.06 -16.70
CA GLU A 71 73.95 98.60 -17.82
C GLU A 71 74.24 97.13 -18.18
N SER A 72 75.53 96.76 -18.24
CA SER A 72 75.95 95.37 -18.46
C SER A 72 75.45 94.42 -17.35
N LEU A 73 75.57 94.85 -16.08
CA LEU A 73 75.04 94.09 -14.95
C LEU A 73 73.50 93.98 -14.99
N ILE A 74 72.78 95.06 -15.34
CA ILE A 74 71.33 95.07 -15.51
C ILE A 74 70.91 94.15 -16.68
N GLY A 75 71.67 94.13 -17.78
CA GLY A 75 71.47 93.21 -18.89
C GLY A 75 71.58 91.75 -18.45
N SER A 76 72.69 91.39 -17.79
CA SER A 76 72.91 90.03 -17.26
C SER A 76 71.87 89.61 -16.23
N LEU A 77 71.42 90.53 -15.36
CA LEU A 77 70.35 90.26 -14.40
C LEU A 77 68.97 90.09 -15.07
N ARG A 78 68.68 90.83 -16.14
CA ARG A 78 67.45 90.65 -16.95
C ARG A 78 67.45 89.32 -17.69
N GLU A 79 68.56 88.96 -18.33
CA GLU A 79 68.74 87.66 -18.98
C GLU A 79 68.59 86.51 -17.96
N ARG A 80 69.21 86.64 -16.78
CA ARG A 80 69.06 85.65 -15.70
C ARG A 80 67.61 85.53 -15.21
N ASN A 81 66.91 86.65 -14.98
CA ASN A 81 65.50 86.64 -14.59
C ASN A 81 64.64 85.94 -15.66
N TYR A 82 64.79 86.31 -16.94
CA TYR A 82 64.08 85.70 -18.05
C TYR A 82 64.31 84.18 -18.11
N ASN A 83 65.57 83.73 -17.96
CA ASN A 83 65.89 82.30 -17.93
C ASN A 83 65.20 81.59 -16.75
N THR A 84 65.20 82.18 -15.54
CA THR A 84 64.47 81.61 -14.39
C THR A 84 62.94 81.66 -14.56
N GLU A 85 62.38 82.63 -15.30
CA GLU A 85 60.96 82.66 -15.65
C GLU A 85 60.60 81.52 -16.62
N GLN A 86 61.44 81.24 -17.63
CA GLN A 86 61.26 80.10 -18.53
C GLN A 86 61.41 78.75 -17.80
N GLU A 87 62.37 78.63 -16.88
CA GLU A 87 62.49 77.46 -15.98
C GLU A 87 61.22 77.29 -15.14
N MET A 88 60.69 78.35 -14.53
CA MET A 88 59.45 78.32 -13.75
C MET A 88 58.23 77.95 -14.58
N ILE A 89 58.12 78.42 -15.83
CA ILE A 89 57.05 78.01 -16.77
C ILE A 89 57.18 76.53 -17.13
N SER A 90 58.39 76.05 -17.39
CA SER A 90 58.68 74.64 -17.68
C SER A 90 58.36 73.72 -16.49
N ILE A 91 58.77 74.10 -15.28
CA ILE A 91 58.46 73.40 -14.03
C ILE A 91 56.95 73.38 -13.78
N THR A 92 56.25 74.51 -13.97
CA THR A 92 54.80 74.60 -13.78
C THR A 92 54.04 73.72 -14.78
N SER A 93 54.48 73.71 -16.05
CA SER A 93 53.91 72.85 -17.10
C SER A 93 54.14 71.37 -16.81
N THR A 94 55.37 71.00 -16.43
CA THR A 94 55.73 69.63 -16.05
C THR A 94 54.95 69.17 -14.82
N ARG A 95 54.80 70.03 -13.81
CA ARG A 95 53.99 69.78 -12.62
C ARG A 95 52.52 69.54 -12.97
N SER A 96 51.93 70.36 -13.84
CA SER A 96 50.53 70.16 -14.28
C SER A 96 50.35 68.80 -14.98
N ILE A 97 51.30 68.38 -15.80
CA ILE A 97 51.30 67.05 -16.44
C ILE A 97 51.43 65.93 -15.39
N MET A 98 52.30 66.09 -14.38
CA MET A 98 52.45 65.13 -13.28
C MET A 98 51.18 65.04 -12.43
N ASP A 99 50.57 66.17 -12.07
CA ASP A 99 49.33 66.22 -11.29
C ASP A 99 48.17 65.53 -12.05
N ILE A 100 48.06 65.74 -13.37
CA ILE A 100 47.11 64.99 -14.22
C ILE A 100 47.43 63.49 -14.22
N ARG A 101 48.70 63.08 -14.40
CA ARG A 101 49.05 61.64 -14.39
C ARG A 101 48.81 60.98 -13.03
N ILE A 102 49.02 61.70 -11.93
CA ILE A 102 48.70 61.24 -10.57
C ILE A 102 47.19 61.07 -10.39
N GLN A 103 46.36 62.01 -10.88
CA GLN A 103 44.90 61.86 -10.87
C GLN A 103 44.45 60.63 -11.67
N THR A 104 44.99 60.42 -12.87
CA THR A 104 44.69 59.24 -13.69
C THR A 104 45.11 57.94 -12.98
N LEU A 105 46.33 57.86 -12.46
CA LEU A 105 46.81 56.69 -11.71
C LEU A 105 46.00 56.43 -10.43
N THR A 106 45.50 57.48 -9.78
CA THR A 106 44.65 57.36 -8.58
C THR A 106 43.29 56.77 -8.94
N LYS A 107 42.71 57.17 -10.08
CA LYS A 107 41.47 56.59 -10.63
C LYS A 107 41.66 55.14 -11.07
N GLU A 108 42.73 54.84 -11.81
CA GLU A 108 43.11 53.46 -12.19
C GLU A 108 43.24 52.56 -10.95
N ASN A 109 43.91 53.03 -9.88
CA ASN A 109 44.04 52.29 -8.62
C ASN A 109 42.71 52.08 -7.87
N GLN A 110 41.77 53.03 -7.97
CA GLN A 110 40.46 52.90 -7.34
C GLN A 110 39.60 51.86 -8.06
N GLU A 111 39.58 51.89 -9.41
CA GLU A 111 38.89 50.90 -10.24
C GLU A 111 39.43 49.47 -10.02
N ILE A 112 40.76 49.33 -9.86
CA ILE A 112 41.39 48.04 -9.51
C ILE A 112 40.96 47.55 -8.12
N LYS A 113 40.91 48.44 -7.10
CA LYS A 113 40.43 48.07 -5.75
C LYS A 113 38.98 47.61 -5.77
N GLU A 114 38.11 48.34 -6.46
CA GLU A 114 36.70 48.00 -6.62
C GLU A 114 36.55 46.64 -7.32
N LYS A 115 37.35 46.35 -8.35
CA LYS A 115 37.32 45.05 -9.01
C LYS A 115 37.86 43.91 -8.14
N ILE A 116 38.88 44.15 -7.31
CA ILE A 116 39.36 43.18 -6.32
C ILE A 116 38.26 42.88 -5.29
N MET A 117 37.59 43.91 -4.75
CA MET A 117 36.47 43.74 -3.81
C MET A 117 35.30 42.96 -4.44
N GLN A 118 34.98 43.21 -5.72
CA GLN A 118 33.97 42.43 -6.44
C GLN A 118 34.39 40.95 -6.56
N LEU A 119 35.62 40.68 -7.01
CA LEU A 119 36.14 39.30 -7.18
C LEU A 119 36.24 38.55 -5.84
N GLU A 120 36.53 39.25 -4.74
CA GLU A 120 36.47 38.67 -3.39
C GLU A 120 35.04 38.25 -2.99
N VAL A 121 34.03 39.04 -3.33
CA VAL A 121 32.61 38.71 -3.05
C VAL A 121 32.17 37.53 -3.91
N GLU A 122 32.46 37.56 -5.21
CA GLU A 122 32.17 36.45 -6.14
C GLU A 122 32.85 35.14 -5.69
N SER A 123 34.13 35.21 -5.29
CA SER A 123 34.87 34.06 -4.75
C SER A 123 34.24 33.50 -3.46
N LYS A 124 33.84 34.38 -2.52
CA LYS A 124 33.15 33.97 -1.28
C LYS A 124 31.78 33.33 -1.57
N GLN A 125 31.07 33.77 -2.60
CA GLN A 125 29.82 33.17 -3.06
C GLN A 125 30.06 31.76 -3.63
N TYR A 126 30.99 31.58 -4.58
CA TYR A 126 31.31 30.25 -5.13
C TYR A 126 31.79 29.26 -4.07
N VAL A 127 32.54 29.70 -3.05
CA VAL A 127 32.94 28.85 -1.92
C VAL A 127 31.73 28.42 -1.08
N ALA A 128 30.77 29.33 -0.82
CA ALA A 128 29.54 29.02 -0.10
C ALA A 128 28.66 28.02 -0.88
N GLU A 129 28.49 28.22 -2.19
CA GLU A 129 27.76 27.31 -3.07
C GLU A 129 28.40 25.92 -3.16
N CYS A 130 29.73 25.86 -3.31
CA CYS A 130 30.51 24.62 -3.32
C CYS A 130 30.38 23.86 -1.99
N ASN A 131 30.39 24.56 -0.86
CA ASN A 131 30.19 23.95 0.46
C ASN A 131 28.75 23.46 0.65
N LYS A 132 27.75 24.21 0.20
CA LYS A 132 26.35 23.78 0.19
C LYS A 132 26.16 22.51 -0.66
N ALA A 133 26.67 22.49 -1.89
CA ALA A 133 26.57 21.33 -2.78
C ALA A 133 27.25 20.08 -2.19
N LYS A 134 28.39 20.23 -1.50
CA LYS A 134 29.03 19.15 -0.73
C LYS A 134 28.17 18.64 0.42
N GLN A 135 27.49 19.53 1.15
CA GLN A 135 26.56 19.12 2.21
C GLN A 135 25.37 18.35 1.62
N GLU A 136 24.75 18.87 0.55
CA GLU A 136 23.62 18.22 -0.12
C GLU A 136 24.02 16.83 -0.68
N ALA A 137 25.22 16.69 -1.24
CA ALA A 137 25.77 15.41 -1.68
C ALA A 137 26.01 14.44 -0.50
N ALA A 138 26.57 14.90 0.62
CA ALA A 138 26.78 14.07 1.81
C ALA A 138 25.45 13.67 2.50
N GLU A 139 24.43 14.52 2.43
CA GLU A 139 23.07 14.19 2.85
C GLU A 139 22.40 13.17 1.91
N ALA A 140 22.62 13.26 0.60
CA ALA A 140 22.13 12.28 -0.35
C ALA A 140 22.82 10.92 -0.16
N GLN A 141 24.15 10.90 0.01
CA GLN A 141 24.92 9.69 0.30
C GLN A 141 24.39 8.98 1.55
N ARG A 142 24.23 9.69 2.68
CA ARG A 142 23.69 9.10 3.90
C ARG A 142 22.28 8.54 3.71
N LYS A 143 21.39 9.24 2.99
CA LYS A 143 20.04 8.73 2.67
C LYS A 143 20.10 7.43 1.84
N CYS A 144 21.05 7.30 0.92
CA CYS A 144 21.29 6.06 0.18
C CYS A 144 21.84 4.93 1.08
N GLU A 145 22.80 5.22 1.95
CA GLU A 145 23.38 4.27 2.91
C GLU A 145 22.34 3.79 3.94
N GLU A 146 21.49 4.69 4.45
CA GLU A 146 20.35 4.41 5.33
C GLU A 146 19.29 3.55 4.62
N PHE A 147 18.99 3.85 3.34
CA PHE A 147 18.06 3.06 2.53
C PHE A 147 18.58 1.64 2.26
N ILE A 148 19.84 1.50 1.82
CA ILE A 148 20.52 0.22 1.60
C ILE A 148 20.53 -0.59 2.90
N SER A 149 20.90 0.02 4.02
CA SER A 149 20.94 -0.64 5.34
C SER A 149 19.53 -1.08 5.79
N THR A 150 18.52 -0.24 5.59
CA THR A 150 17.11 -0.55 5.93
C THR A 150 16.57 -1.69 5.07
N LEU A 151 16.90 -1.71 3.78
CA LEU A 151 16.47 -2.74 2.84
C LEU A 151 17.18 -4.07 3.13
N ALA A 152 18.50 -4.04 3.34
CA ALA A 152 19.30 -5.18 3.77
C ALA A 152 18.75 -5.84 5.05
N ASN A 153 18.46 -5.02 6.09
CA ASN A 153 17.84 -5.49 7.33
C ASN A 153 16.44 -6.09 7.11
N LYS A 154 15.62 -5.51 6.22
CA LYS A 154 14.28 -6.06 5.89
C LYS A 154 14.33 -7.41 5.17
N ILE A 155 15.42 -7.72 4.48
CA ILE A 155 15.62 -8.99 3.75
C ILE A 155 16.47 -9.96 4.61
N SER A 156 16.98 -9.53 5.77
CA SER A 156 17.92 -10.27 6.64
C SER A 156 19.26 -10.60 5.96
N VAL A 157 19.80 -9.64 5.20
CA VAL A 157 21.01 -9.78 4.37
C VAL A 157 22.11 -8.85 4.85
N ILE A 158 23.37 -9.32 4.85
CA ILE A 158 24.55 -8.49 5.15
C ILE A 158 25.10 -7.91 3.84
N ALA A 159 24.78 -6.64 3.57
CA ALA A 159 25.23 -5.92 2.37
C ALA A 159 26.58 -5.18 2.56
N THR A 160 27.06 -5.06 3.80
CA THR A 160 28.35 -4.42 4.11
C THR A 160 29.53 -5.18 3.50
N GLY A 161 30.45 -4.46 2.84
CA GLY A 161 31.63 -5.06 2.20
C GLY A 161 31.39 -5.66 0.80
N LYS A 162 30.22 -5.41 0.20
CA LYS A 162 29.97 -5.66 -1.23
C LYS A 162 30.43 -4.45 -2.05
N ALA A 163 30.97 -4.69 -3.24
CA ALA A 163 31.43 -3.64 -4.14
C ALA A 163 30.27 -2.75 -4.64
N ASP A 164 29.15 -3.38 -4.99
CA ASP A 164 27.85 -2.71 -5.06
C ASP A 164 26.88 -3.39 -4.08
N PRO A 165 26.51 -2.72 -2.97
CA PRO A 165 25.53 -3.23 -2.01
C PRO A 165 24.10 -3.31 -2.57
N MET A 166 23.74 -2.46 -3.52
CA MET A 166 22.37 -2.37 -4.05
C MET A 166 22.12 -3.48 -5.08
N ASP A 167 23.02 -3.71 -6.02
CA ASP A 167 22.94 -4.82 -6.98
C ASP A 167 22.97 -6.17 -6.26
N TYR A 168 23.77 -6.29 -5.19
CA TYR A 168 23.74 -7.50 -4.34
C TYR A 168 22.37 -7.71 -3.68
N ILE A 169 21.76 -6.66 -3.13
CA ILE A 169 20.41 -6.72 -2.56
C ILE A 169 19.38 -7.09 -3.64
N VAL A 170 19.42 -6.48 -4.83
CA VAL A 170 18.52 -6.78 -5.95
C VAL A 170 18.63 -8.24 -6.39
N SER A 171 19.85 -8.77 -6.48
CA SER A 171 20.12 -10.18 -6.81
C SER A 171 19.53 -11.14 -5.77
N VAL A 172 19.66 -10.84 -4.48
CA VAL A 172 19.04 -11.65 -3.41
C VAL A 172 17.50 -11.52 -3.43
N VAL A 173 16.95 -10.34 -3.71
CA VAL A 173 15.50 -10.12 -3.83
C VAL A 173 14.91 -10.94 -4.98
N ASP A 174 15.56 -10.97 -6.15
CA ASP A 174 15.16 -11.80 -7.29
C ASP A 174 15.22 -13.32 -6.97
N ALA A 175 16.28 -13.77 -6.28
CA ALA A 175 16.36 -15.14 -5.77
C ALA A 175 15.19 -15.46 -4.81
N CYS A 176 14.90 -14.58 -3.84
CA CYS A 176 13.77 -14.72 -2.93
C CYS A 176 12.42 -14.72 -3.66
N PHE A 177 12.25 -13.94 -4.74
CA PHE A 177 11.03 -13.98 -5.56
C PHE A 177 10.86 -15.30 -6.30
N LYS A 178 11.95 -15.87 -6.84
CA LYS A 178 11.95 -17.18 -7.51
C LYS A 178 11.61 -18.31 -6.53
N ASP A 179 12.20 -18.31 -5.34
CA ASP A 179 11.86 -19.28 -4.30
C ASP A 179 10.43 -19.10 -3.76
N ARG A 180 9.96 -17.86 -3.60
CA ARG A 180 8.56 -17.58 -3.21
C ARG A 180 7.56 -18.14 -4.23
N GLU A 181 7.83 -18.02 -5.54
CA GLU A 181 6.94 -18.56 -6.57
C GLU A 181 7.05 -20.10 -6.67
N ARG A 182 8.25 -20.67 -6.50
CA ARG A 182 8.43 -22.13 -6.38
C ARG A 182 7.66 -22.70 -5.19
N LEU A 183 7.78 -22.09 -4.01
CA LEU A 183 7.05 -22.49 -2.80
C LEU A 183 5.54 -22.36 -2.98
N LYS A 184 5.06 -21.26 -3.58
CA LYS A 184 3.64 -21.07 -3.92
C LYS A 184 3.12 -22.20 -4.82
N ASN A 185 3.87 -22.57 -5.86
CA ASN A 185 3.49 -23.68 -6.74
C ASN A 185 3.48 -25.03 -6.02
N CYS A 186 4.43 -25.28 -5.11
CA CYS A 186 4.41 -26.46 -4.23
C CYS A 186 3.19 -26.47 -3.30
N VAL A 187 2.78 -25.31 -2.75
CA VAL A 187 1.57 -25.18 -1.91
C VAL A 187 0.32 -25.49 -2.74
N CYS A 188 0.17 -24.94 -3.94
CA CYS A 188 -0.98 -25.26 -4.81
C CYS A 188 -1.09 -26.77 -5.10
N ALA A 189 0.02 -27.42 -5.48
CA ALA A 189 0.05 -28.86 -5.73
C ALA A 189 -0.26 -29.71 -4.47
N LEU A 190 0.18 -29.27 -3.30
CA LEU A 190 -0.16 -29.92 -2.03
C LEU A 190 -1.64 -29.71 -1.66
N GLU A 191 -2.21 -28.53 -1.89
CA GLU A 191 -3.64 -28.30 -1.69
C GLU A 191 -4.50 -29.15 -2.64
N GLU A 192 -4.11 -29.30 -3.90
CA GLU A 192 -4.78 -30.16 -4.88
C GLU A 192 -4.71 -31.64 -4.46
N SER A 193 -3.52 -32.10 -4.05
CA SER A 193 -3.32 -33.43 -3.47
C SER A 193 -4.21 -33.69 -2.24
N VAL A 194 -4.28 -32.74 -1.29
CA VAL A 194 -5.17 -32.84 -0.12
C VAL A 194 -6.64 -32.87 -0.52
N LYS A 195 -7.07 -32.06 -1.50
CA LYS A 195 -8.45 -32.07 -2.03
C LYS A 195 -8.81 -33.44 -2.63
N LEU A 196 -7.88 -34.08 -3.36
CA LEU A 196 -8.06 -35.42 -3.90
C LEU A 196 -8.17 -36.48 -2.78
N TYR A 197 -7.22 -36.51 -1.84
CA TYR A 197 -7.26 -37.43 -0.69
C TYR A 197 -8.51 -37.23 0.18
N GLU A 198 -9.02 -36.01 0.32
CA GLU A 198 -10.29 -35.75 1.01
C GLU A 198 -11.48 -36.41 0.31
N VAL A 199 -11.52 -36.37 -1.03
CA VAL A 199 -12.59 -37.00 -1.84
C VAL A 199 -12.47 -38.52 -1.78
N GLU A 200 -11.28 -39.07 -1.90
CA GLU A 200 -11.02 -40.50 -1.73
C GLU A 200 -11.43 -40.96 -0.31
N CYS A 201 -11.04 -40.23 0.73
CA CYS A 201 -11.44 -40.52 2.11
C CYS A 201 -12.95 -40.39 2.33
N LYS A 202 -13.69 -39.59 1.54
CA LYS A 202 -15.17 -39.54 1.57
C LYS A 202 -15.75 -40.79 0.88
N ALA A 203 -15.27 -41.15 -0.30
CA ALA A 203 -15.71 -42.34 -1.05
C ALA A 203 -15.42 -43.66 -0.31
N SER A 204 -14.26 -43.78 0.33
CA SER A 204 -13.86 -44.93 1.15
C SER A 204 -14.72 -45.05 2.41
N ARG A 205 -15.03 -43.94 3.09
CA ARG A 205 -15.94 -43.96 4.26
C ARG A 205 -17.36 -44.39 3.88
N GLU A 206 -17.91 -43.89 2.78
CA GLU A 206 -19.24 -44.30 2.33
C GLU A 206 -19.26 -45.78 1.86
N THR A 207 -18.15 -46.28 1.31
CA THR A 207 -18.01 -47.70 0.97
C THR A 207 -17.90 -48.60 2.19
N VAL A 208 -17.13 -48.22 3.22
CA VAL A 208 -17.10 -48.93 4.50
C VAL A 208 -18.49 -48.94 5.17
N LYS A 209 -19.20 -47.80 5.14
CA LYS A 209 -20.57 -47.67 5.67
C LYS A 209 -21.56 -48.60 4.94
N ARG A 210 -21.50 -48.66 3.60
CA ARG A 210 -22.32 -49.57 2.79
C ARG A 210 -22.02 -51.04 3.12
N LEU A 211 -20.75 -51.42 3.18
CA LEU A 211 -20.32 -52.77 3.52
C LEU A 211 -20.72 -53.16 4.95
N ALA A 212 -20.71 -52.23 5.91
CA ALA A 212 -21.25 -52.46 7.25
C ALA A 212 -22.75 -52.76 7.20
N THR A 213 -23.56 -51.97 6.47
CA THR A 213 -25.00 -52.27 6.32
C THR A 213 -25.29 -53.57 5.57
N ASP A 214 -24.45 -53.97 4.62
CA ASP A 214 -24.55 -55.27 3.95
C ASP A 214 -24.18 -56.45 4.87
N VAL A 215 -23.20 -56.25 5.76
CA VAL A 215 -22.83 -57.24 6.79
C VAL A 215 -23.94 -57.38 7.83
N ASP A 216 -24.54 -56.29 8.32
CA ASP A 216 -25.67 -56.34 9.26
C ASP A 216 -26.90 -57.02 8.63
N ARG A 217 -27.16 -56.74 7.34
CA ARG A 217 -28.21 -57.40 6.53
C ARG A 217 -27.94 -58.89 6.36
N GLU A 218 -26.71 -59.32 6.09
CA GLU A 218 -26.40 -60.74 5.94
C GLU A 218 -26.31 -61.48 7.30
N GLN A 219 -25.92 -60.81 8.38
CA GLN A 219 -26.00 -61.35 9.75
C GLN A 219 -27.45 -61.60 10.17
N THR A 220 -28.36 -60.64 9.92
CA THR A 220 -29.79 -60.78 10.24
C THR A 220 -30.45 -61.87 9.39
N LEU A 221 -30.13 -61.97 8.09
CA LEU A 221 -30.58 -63.10 7.26
C LEU A 221 -29.99 -64.44 7.73
N SER A 222 -28.71 -64.49 8.11
CA SER A 222 -28.08 -65.70 8.65
C SER A 222 -28.72 -66.15 9.97
N ALA A 223 -29.11 -65.21 10.83
CA ALA A 223 -29.86 -65.50 12.05
C ALA A 223 -31.28 -66.02 11.75
N SER A 224 -32.00 -65.45 10.78
CA SER A 224 -33.32 -65.97 10.37
C SER A 224 -33.23 -67.40 9.82
N ARG A 225 -32.32 -67.66 8.87
CA ARG A 225 -32.04 -69.00 8.32
C ARG A 225 -31.62 -70.00 9.40
N ALA A 226 -30.84 -69.58 10.40
CA ALA A 226 -30.47 -70.44 11.52
C ALA A 226 -31.67 -70.80 12.42
N ASN A 227 -32.60 -69.86 12.64
CA ASN A 227 -33.83 -70.11 13.39
C ASN A 227 -34.80 -71.01 12.60
N GLU A 228 -34.97 -70.78 11.30
CA GLU A 228 -35.75 -71.62 10.38
C GLU A 228 -35.22 -73.06 10.36
N LEU A 229 -33.89 -73.22 10.26
CA LEU A 229 -33.20 -74.52 10.27
C LEU A 229 -33.31 -75.23 11.63
N ASN A 230 -33.27 -74.48 12.74
CA ASN A 230 -33.50 -75.06 14.08
C ASN A 230 -34.97 -75.47 14.29
N SER A 231 -35.93 -74.71 13.75
CA SER A 231 -37.36 -75.08 13.77
C SER A 231 -37.59 -76.34 12.94
N SER A 232 -37.02 -76.40 11.74
CA SER A 232 -37.08 -77.59 10.85
C SER A 232 -36.43 -78.83 11.48
N ARG A 233 -35.38 -78.65 12.31
CA ARG A 233 -34.78 -79.74 13.11
C ARG A 233 -35.73 -80.21 14.21
N GLN A 234 -36.36 -79.31 14.96
CA GLN A 234 -37.34 -79.67 15.99
C GLN A 234 -38.55 -80.41 15.39
N GLU A 235 -39.03 -80.00 14.22
CA GLU A 235 -40.06 -80.72 13.46
C GLU A 235 -39.57 -82.12 13.03
N LEU A 236 -38.34 -82.24 12.52
CA LEU A 236 -37.73 -83.53 12.15
C LEU A 236 -37.57 -84.47 13.36
N ASP A 237 -37.18 -83.96 14.53
CA ASP A 237 -37.05 -84.72 15.77
C ASP A 237 -38.42 -85.21 16.26
N LEU A 238 -39.46 -84.35 16.21
CA LEU A 238 -40.84 -84.72 16.55
C LEU A 238 -41.42 -85.78 15.58
N ILE A 239 -41.17 -85.62 14.27
CA ILE A 239 -41.57 -86.60 13.25
C ILE A 239 -40.82 -87.93 13.47
N SER A 240 -39.54 -87.88 13.82
CA SER A 240 -38.73 -89.08 14.12
C SER A 240 -39.22 -89.79 15.38
N LEU A 241 -39.57 -89.05 16.43
CA LEU A 241 -40.18 -89.61 17.65
C LEU A 241 -41.54 -90.27 17.33
N ARG A 242 -42.39 -89.61 16.53
CA ARG A 242 -43.69 -90.18 16.14
C ARG A 242 -43.53 -91.41 15.23
N LYS A 243 -42.55 -91.42 14.33
CA LYS A 243 -42.17 -92.59 13.52
C LYS A 243 -41.81 -93.78 14.44
N VAL A 244 -40.90 -93.60 15.39
CA VAL A 244 -40.48 -94.69 16.31
C VAL A 244 -41.64 -95.14 17.23
N SER A 245 -42.59 -94.27 17.56
CA SER A 245 -43.85 -94.67 18.20
C SER A 245 -44.67 -95.59 17.30
N LEU A 246 -44.92 -95.18 16.06
CA LEU A 246 -45.67 -95.96 15.07
C LEU A 246 -44.99 -97.28 14.70
N GLU A 247 -43.65 -97.34 14.69
CA GLU A 247 -42.90 -98.58 14.50
C GLU A 247 -43.07 -99.55 15.68
N ARG A 248 -43.11 -99.04 16.93
CA ARG A 248 -43.44 -99.85 18.12
C ARG A 248 -44.91 -100.31 18.12
N GLU A 249 -45.84 -99.43 17.77
CA GLU A 249 -47.28 -99.74 17.61
C GLU A 249 -47.46 -100.85 16.54
N ASN A 250 -46.78 -100.73 15.39
CA ASN A 250 -46.80 -101.72 14.30
C ASN A 250 -46.18 -103.06 14.71
N GLN A 251 -45.07 -103.06 15.46
CA GLN A 251 -44.44 -104.30 15.93
C GLN A 251 -45.29 -105.01 16.99
N SER A 252 -45.96 -104.27 17.88
CA SER A 252 -46.93 -104.84 18.82
C SER A 252 -48.13 -105.47 18.09
N ALA A 253 -48.66 -104.80 17.07
CA ALA A 253 -49.74 -105.33 16.23
C ALA A 253 -49.33 -106.61 15.48
N LYS A 254 -48.07 -106.71 15.02
CA LYS A 254 -47.53 -107.94 14.40
C LYS A 254 -47.43 -109.11 15.37
N VAL A 255 -46.96 -108.87 16.61
CA VAL A 255 -46.89 -109.92 17.63
C VAL A 255 -48.29 -110.41 17.98
N SER A 256 -49.25 -109.50 18.21
CA SER A 256 -50.64 -109.86 18.48
C SER A 256 -51.30 -110.62 17.31
N LEU A 257 -50.95 -110.29 16.05
CA LEU A 257 -51.38 -111.06 14.89
C LEU A 257 -50.79 -112.48 14.89
N GLN A 258 -49.50 -112.65 15.18
CA GLN A 258 -48.85 -113.97 15.27
C GLN A 258 -49.41 -114.82 16.42
N GLU A 259 -49.73 -114.22 17.56
CA GLU A 259 -50.43 -114.86 18.68
C GLU A 259 -51.83 -115.33 18.26
N ALA A 260 -52.58 -114.50 17.52
CA ALA A 260 -53.90 -114.86 16.99
C ALA A 260 -53.82 -115.97 15.91
N GLU A 261 -52.82 -115.94 15.03
CA GLU A 261 -52.54 -117.00 14.05
C GLU A 261 -52.20 -118.33 14.73
N ALA A 262 -51.37 -118.31 15.78
CA ALA A 262 -51.03 -119.50 16.56
C ALA A 262 -52.24 -120.06 17.34
N ALA A 263 -53.05 -119.18 17.95
CA ALA A 263 -54.29 -119.57 18.61
C ALA A 263 -55.31 -120.18 17.61
N LEU A 264 -55.44 -119.60 16.42
CA LEU A 264 -56.27 -120.13 15.35
C LEU A 264 -55.77 -121.51 14.85
N ALA A 265 -54.45 -121.68 14.69
CA ALA A 265 -53.86 -122.97 14.32
C ALA A 265 -54.10 -124.06 15.39
N SER A 266 -53.98 -123.71 16.68
CA SER A 266 -54.31 -124.59 17.79
C SER A 266 -55.80 -124.97 17.80
N ALA A 267 -56.70 -123.99 17.62
CA ALA A 267 -58.13 -124.25 17.51
C ALA A 267 -58.48 -125.15 16.31
N GLN A 268 -57.82 -124.98 15.15
CA GLN A 268 -57.98 -125.87 14.00
C GLN A 268 -57.51 -127.31 14.28
N GLN A 269 -56.40 -127.49 15.01
CA GLN A 269 -55.96 -128.83 15.44
C GLN A 269 -56.96 -129.47 16.41
N LEU A 270 -57.51 -128.70 17.35
CA LEU A 270 -58.54 -129.14 18.28
C LEU A 270 -59.82 -129.58 17.55
N CYS A 271 -60.27 -128.82 16.55
CA CYS A 271 -61.40 -129.20 15.69
C CYS A 271 -61.14 -130.53 14.98
N ARG A 272 -59.98 -130.69 14.32
CA ARG A 272 -59.60 -131.95 13.63
C ARG A 272 -59.53 -133.14 14.59
N HIS A 273 -59.09 -132.93 15.83
CA HIS A 273 -59.10 -133.95 16.86
C HIS A 273 -60.53 -134.39 17.22
N TYR A 274 -61.46 -133.44 17.39
CA TYR A 274 -62.88 -133.76 17.64
C TYR A 274 -63.59 -134.38 16.42
N GLU A 275 -63.28 -133.96 15.19
CA GLU A 275 -63.76 -134.57 13.95
C GLU A 275 -63.33 -136.05 13.87
N ASN A 276 -62.04 -136.33 14.09
CA ASN A 276 -61.50 -137.69 14.13
C ASN A 276 -62.15 -138.52 15.25
N LEU A 277 -62.26 -137.98 16.47
CA LEU A 277 -62.89 -138.68 17.60
C LEU A 277 -64.38 -138.98 17.33
N SER A 278 -65.10 -138.06 16.68
CA SER A 278 -66.49 -138.29 16.29
C SER A 278 -66.62 -139.38 15.24
N GLN A 279 -65.75 -139.40 14.23
CA GLN A 279 -65.71 -140.45 13.21
C GLN A 279 -65.37 -141.81 13.85
N ASP A 280 -64.45 -141.84 14.82
CA ASP A 280 -64.03 -143.05 15.49
C ASP A 280 -65.12 -143.63 16.41
N LEU A 281 -65.89 -142.77 17.09
CA LEU A 281 -67.10 -143.14 17.83
C LEU A 281 -68.21 -143.64 16.90
N GLN A 282 -68.40 -143.02 15.73
CA GLN A 282 -69.36 -143.48 14.72
C GLN A 282 -68.97 -144.86 14.15
N ASN A 283 -67.67 -145.10 13.90
CA ASN A 283 -67.14 -146.39 13.48
C ASN A 283 -67.39 -147.47 14.56
N LYS A 284 -67.08 -147.17 15.82
CA LYS A 284 -67.31 -148.07 16.98
C LYS A 284 -68.80 -148.39 17.17
N LEU A 285 -69.68 -147.41 17.03
CA LEU A 285 -71.13 -147.61 17.06
C LEU A 285 -71.59 -148.54 15.93
N GLN A 286 -71.07 -148.39 14.71
CA GLN A 286 -71.42 -149.24 13.58
C GLN A 286 -70.90 -150.68 13.72
N ILE A 287 -69.71 -150.88 14.31
CA ILE A 287 -69.21 -152.21 14.69
C ILE A 287 -70.13 -152.86 15.73
N SER A 288 -70.41 -152.17 16.83
CA SER A 288 -71.31 -152.64 17.90
C SER A 288 -72.71 -153.00 17.39
N GLN A 289 -73.28 -152.19 16.48
CA GLN A 289 -74.57 -152.52 15.84
C GLN A 289 -74.49 -153.77 14.96
N ASN A 290 -73.36 -154.06 14.33
CA ASN A 290 -73.19 -155.27 13.52
C ASN A 290 -72.96 -156.52 14.38
N GLU A 291 -72.22 -156.39 15.49
CA GLU A 291 -72.06 -157.44 16.50
C GLU A 291 -73.40 -157.78 17.17
N ALA A 292 -74.20 -156.77 17.55
CA ALA A 292 -75.54 -156.97 18.09
C ALA A 292 -76.46 -157.72 17.08
N LYS A 293 -76.43 -157.33 15.80
CA LYS A 293 -77.15 -158.03 14.72
C LYS A 293 -76.65 -159.47 14.52
N ALA A 294 -75.35 -159.72 14.67
CA ALA A 294 -74.79 -161.07 14.59
C ALA A 294 -75.23 -161.94 15.79
N SER A 295 -75.09 -161.42 17.01
CA SER A 295 -75.53 -162.09 18.24
C SER A 295 -77.02 -162.46 18.20
N HIS A 296 -77.88 -161.55 17.71
CA HIS A 296 -79.31 -161.82 17.56
C HIS A 296 -79.60 -162.95 16.55
N ARG A 297 -78.83 -163.08 15.46
CA ARG A 297 -78.89 -164.24 14.55
C ARG A 297 -78.42 -165.53 15.23
N HIS A 298 -77.34 -165.48 16.02
CA HIS A 298 -76.83 -166.65 16.75
C HIS A 298 -77.84 -167.15 17.79
N HIS A 299 -78.50 -166.24 18.52
CA HIS A 299 -79.58 -166.59 19.45
C HIS A 299 -80.76 -167.25 18.73
N GLY A 300 -81.23 -166.66 17.61
CA GLY A 300 -82.30 -167.28 16.81
C GLY A 300 -81.93 -168.66 16.22
N ALA A 301 -80.66 -168.87 15.89
CA ALA A 301 -80.16 -170.18 15.46
C ALA A 301 -80.01 -171.18 16.63
N PHE A 302 -79.68 -170.72 17.83
CA PHE A 302 -79.63 -171.54 19.04
C PHE A 302 -81.04 -172.01 19.46
N MET A 303 -82.03 -171.11 19.50
CA MET A 303 -83.41 -171.48 19.87
C MET A 303 -83.97 -172.55 18.94
N LYS A 304 -83.80 -172.40 17.61
CA LYS A 304 -84.14 -173.44 16.63
C LYS A 304 -83.41 -174.77 16.84
N LYS A 305 -82.23 -174.75 17.45
CA LYS A 305 -81.47 -175.98 17.73
C LYS A 305 -81.94 -176.68 19.00
N VAL A 306 -82.40 -175.93 20.00
CA VAL A 306 -83.12 -176.47 21.17
C VAL A 306 -84.46 -177.06 20.73
N GLU A 307 -85.21 -176.37 19.87
CA GLU A 307 -86.44 -176.84 19.22
C GLU A 307 -86.23 -178.22 18.57
N THR A 308 -85.25 -178.35 17.67
CA THR A 308 -84.91 -179.65 17.02
C THR A 308 -84.32 -180.73 17.94
N LEU A 309 -83.97 -180.41 19.19
CA LEU A 309 -83.45 -181.37 20.18
C LEU A 309 -84.55 -181.86 21.15
N LEU A 310 -85.74 -181.27 21.11
CA LEU A 310 -86.90 -181.66 21.91
C LEU A 310 -87.96 -182.40 21.07
N ASP A 311 -87.97 -182.20 19.74
CA ASP A 311 -88.89 -182.86 18.78
C ASP A 311 -88.90 -184.41 18.84
N ASP A 312 -87.80 -185.05 19.27
CA ASP A 312 -87.69 -186.52 19.35
C ASP A 312 -88.58 -187.13 20.46
N HIS A 313 -89.30 -186.31 21.23
CA HIS A 313 -90.23 -186.71 22.30
C HIS A 313 -91.69 -186.25 22.08
N SER A 314 -92.14 -186.24 20.83
CA SER A 314 -93.55 -186.53 20.45
C SER A 314 -94.67 -185.67 21.06
N LEU A 315 -94.71 -184.36 20.77
CA LEU A 315 -95.91 -183.53 21.04
C LEU A 315 -96.03 -182.36 20.05
N PRO A 316 -96.97 -182.36 19.09
CA PRO A 316 -97.06 -181.32 18.07
C PRO A 316 -97.73 -180.03 18.61
N GLY A 317 -96.94 -178.99 18.84
CA GLY A 317 -97.43 -177.66 19.22
C GLY A 317 -96.27 -176.69 19.46
N GLN A 318 -96.53 -175.37 19.43
CA GLN A 318 -95.50 -174.37 19.73
C GLN A 318 -95.07 -174.51 21.19
N HIS A 319 -93.86 -175.04 21.44
CA HIS A 319 -93.34 -175.20 22.79
C HIS A 319 -92.99 -173.84 23.40
N THR A 320 -93.77 -173.42 24.39
CA THR A 320 -93.52 -172.19 25.13
C THR A 320 -92.26 -172.35 25.99
N GLU A 321 -91.59 -171.23 26.27
CA GLU A 321 -90.41 -171.20 27.17
C GLU A 321 -90.70 -171.85 28.54
N GLN A 322 -91.94 -171.69 29.02
CA GLN A 322 -92.48 -172.32 30.23
C GLN A 322 -92.43 -173.86 30.20
N ASP A 323 -92.74 -174.49 29.06
CA ASP A 323 -92.87 -175.94 28.94
C ASP A 323 -91.49 -176.61 28.89
N MET A 324 -90.54 -175.96 28.21
CA MET A 324 -89.12 -176.37 28.21
C MET A 324 -88.51 -176.29 29.62
N LEU A 325 -88.88 -175.27 30.41
CA LEU A 325 -88.49 -175.15 31.82
C LEU A 325 -89.09 -176.25 32.71
N SER A 326 -90.31 -176.72 32.40
CA SER A 326 -90.94 -177.82 33.13
C SER A 326 -90.14 -179.13 33.01
N ALA A 327 -89.70 -179.49 31.81
CA ALA A 327 -88.91 -180.69 31.58
C ALA A 327 -87.52 -180.63 32.25
N LEU A 328 -86.87 -179.46 32.25
CA LEU A 328 -85.61 -179.22 32.97
C LEU A 328 -85.77 -179.37 34.49
N THR A 329 -86.93 -178.97 35.05
CA THR A 329 -87.17 -178.99 36.50
C THR A 329 -87.20 -180.41 37.09
N ASP A 330 -87.65 -181.42 36.34
CA ASP A 330 -87.60 -182.82 36.78
C ASP A 330 -86.22 -183.48 36.63
N LEU A 331 -85.35 -182.95 35.76
CA LEU A 331 -83.95 -183.35 35.69
C LEU A 331 -83.18 -182.92 36.95
N CYS A 332 -83.36 -181.66 37.39
CA CYS A 332 -82.69 -181.11 38.57
C CYS A 332 -82.99 -181.88 39.88
N LYS A 333 -84.12 -182.59 39.97
CA LYS A 333 -84.49 -183.42 41.14
C LYS A 333 -83.59 -184.64 41.36
N ARG A 334 -82.75 -185.02 40.39
CA ARG A 334 -81.78 -186.13 40.54
C ARG A 334 -80.43 -185.73 41.15
N GLU A 335 -80.11 -184.44 41.21
CA GLU A 335 -78.73 -183.97 41.44
C GLU A 335 -78.40 -183.68 42.92
N THR A 336 -79.39 -183.72 43.81
CA THR A 336 -79.29 -183.41 45.25
C THR A 336 -78.35 -184.32 46.07
N SER A 337 -77.71 -185.32 45.47
CA SER A 337 -76.67 -186.15 46.12
C SER A 337 -75.25 -185.58 45.99
N ALA A 338 -74.98 -184.69 45.02
CA ALA A 338 -73.66 -184.08 44.83
C ALA A 338 -73.35 -182.94 45.84
N GLN A 339 -74.38 -182.43 46.51
CA GLN A 339 -74.39 -181.13 47.19
C GLN A 339 -73.53 -181.07 48.47
N LYS A 340 -73.06 -182.21 49.01
CA LYS A 340 -72.23 -182.24 50.24
C LYS A 340 -70.74 -181.96 50.01
N SER A 341 -70.18 -182.33 48.87
CA SER A 341 -68.77 -182.03 48.53
C SER A 341 -68.56 -180.59 48.04
N GLN A 342 -69.64 -179.86 47.74
CA GLN A 342 -69.58 -178.46 47.33
C GLN A 342 -69.22 -177.53 48.49
N MET A 343 -69.74 -177.79 49.69
CA MET A 343 -69.59 -176.90 50.85
C MET A 343 -68.14 -176.82 51.37
N GLU A 344 -67.32 -177.86 51.18
CA GLU A 344 -65.88 -177.82 51.48
C GLU A 344 -65.08 -177.00 50.47
N MET A 345 -65.58 -176.85 49.24
CA MET A 345 -64.96 -176.00 48.21
C MET A 345 -65.35 -174.52 48.37
N GLU A 346 -66.55 -174.23 48.87
CA GLU A 346 -67.02 -172.87 49.14
C GLU A 346 -66.20 -172.18 50.25
N VAL A 347 -65.78 -172.91 51.30
CA VAL A 347 -64.88 -172.38 52.34
C VAL A 347 -63.51 -172.01 51.75
N ARG A 348 -62.94 -172.84 50.88
CA ARG A 348 -61.65 -172.56 50.21
C ARG A 348 -61.73 -171.39 49.22
N LEU A 349 -62.90 -171.16 48.61
CA LEU A 349 -63.14 -169.99 47.77
C LEU A 349 -63.15 -168.69 48.58
N ALA A 350 -63.71 -168.70 49.79
CA ALA A 350 -63.67 -167.53 50.68
C ALA A 350 -62.23 -167.13 51.05
N GLU A 351 -61.39 -168.10 51.45
CA GLU A 351 -59.97 -167.86 51.76
C GLU A 351 -59.19 -167.30 50.55
N MET A 352 -59.46 -167.79 49.33
CA MET A 352 -58.84 -167.24 48.11
C MET A 352 -59.33 -165.84 47.75
N VAL A 353 -60.60 -165.50 48.00
CA VAL A 353 -61.11 -164.13 47.78
C VAL A 353 -60.42 -163.14 48.73
N GLU A 354 -60.22 -163.52 50.00
CA GLU A 354 -59.57 -162.65 50.98
C GLU A 354 -58.06 -162.44 50.67
N GLN A 355 -57.39 -163.48 50.18
CA GLN A 355 -56.04 -163.35 49.60
C GLN A 355 -56.01 -162.43 48.37
N LEU A 356 -56.99 -162.51 47.46
CA LEU A 356 -57.06 -161.63 46.30
C LEU A 356 -57.32 -160.16 46.67
N SER A 357 -58.07 -159.87 47.74
CA SER A 357 -58.21 -158.49 48.25
C SER A 357 -56.89 -157.94 48.77
N SER A 358 -56.13 -158.69 49.58
CA SER A 358 -54.83 -158.20 50.10
C SER A 358 -53.80 -157.97 48.99
N ILE A 359 -53.77 -158.84 47.95
CA ILE A 359 -52.96 -158.63 46.75
C ILE A 359 -53.38 -157.34 46.02
N LYS A 360 -54.68 -157.05 45.92
CA LYS A 360 -55.19 -155.84 45.24
C LYS A 360 -54.90 -154.57 46.03
N GLU A 361 -54.92 -154.60 47.36
CA GLU A 361 -54.47 -153.47 48.20
C GLU A 361 -52.96 -153.22 48.09
N HIS A 362 -52.15 -154.29 48.00
CA HIS A 362 -50.73 -154.17 47.68
C HIS A 362 -50.47 -153.63 46.26
N GLN A 363 -51.31 -153.96 45.27
CA GLN A 363 -51.24 -153.34 43.95
C GLN A 363 -51.60 -151.84 44.02
N ASN A 364 -52.74 -151.48 44.62
CA ASN A 364 -53.18 -150.09 44.74
C ASN A 364 -52.14 -149.21 45.47
N THR A 365 -51.55 -149.71 46.56
CA THR A 365 -50.49 -148.99 47.30
C THR A 365 -49.15 -148.97 46.56
N SER A 366 -48.90 -149.88 45.62
CA SER A 366 -47.78 -149.82 44.69
C SER A 366 -48.02 -148.78 43.58
N GLU A 367 -49.25 -148.70 43.05
CA GLU A 367 -49.64 -147.71 42.05
C GLU A 367 -49.68 -146.28 42.61
N GLN A 368 -50.13 -146.10 43.86
CA GLN A 368 -50.02 -144.81 44.57
C GLN A 368 -48.55 -144.38 44.71
N LYS A 369 -47.65 -145.26 45.18
CA LYS A 369 -46.22 -144.97 45.28
C LYS A 369 -45.59 -144.68 43.91
N LYS A 370 -46.05 -145.34 42.85
CA LYS A 370 -45.64 -145.04 41.47
C LYS A 370 -46.09 -143.63 41.06
N GLN A 371 -47.30 -143.22 41.41
CA GLN A 371 -47.78 -141.86 41.12
C GLN A 371 -47.01 -140.81 41.94
N GLU A 372 -46.81 -141.02 43.25
CA GLU A 372 -45.97 -140.16 44.09
C GLU A 372 -44.55 -139.98 43.53
N LEU A 373 -43.95 -141.06 42.98
CA LEU A 373 -42.66 -140.99 42.30
C LEU A 373 -42.71 -140.25 40.96
N LEU A 374 -43.78 -140.38 40.17
CA LEU A 374 -43.96 -139.62 38.93
C LEU A 374 -44.18 -138.12 39.21
N ASP A 375 -45.03 -137.79 40.18
CA ASP A 375 -45.27 -136.41 40.64
C ASP A 375 -43.98 -135.81 41.20
N ARG A 376 -43.17 -136.59 41.93
CA ARG A 376 -41.86 -136.13 42.41
C ARG A 376 -40.86 -135.93 41.28
N ILE A 377 -40.83 -136.81 40.27
CA ILE A 377 -40.00 -136.63 39.07
C ILE A 377 -40.41 -135.34 38.35
N GLN A 378 -41.70 -135.12 38.08
CA GLN A 378 -42.19 -133.89 37.45
C GLN A 378 -41.77 -132.65 38.25
N SER A 379 -41.93 -132.65 39.58
CA SER A 379 -41.51 -131.52 40.41
C SER A 379 -39.99 -131.24 40.33
N LEU A 380 -39.16 -132.27 40.20
CA LEU A 380 -37.71 -132.13 40.04
C LEU A 380 -37.31 -131.69 38.63
N GLU A 381 -38.06 -132.10 37.60
CA GLU A 381 -37.90 -131.60 36.23
C GLU A 381 -38.30 -130.13 36.14
N ASP A 382 -39.40 -129.72 36.78
CA ASP A 382 -39.84 -128.32 36.87
C ASP A 382 -38.83 -127.47 37.68
N GLU A 383 -38.36 -127.95 38.85
CA GLU A 383 -37.28 -127.30 39.62
C GLU A 383 -36.02 -127.10 38.74
N LEU A 384 -35.65 -128.10 37.94
CA LEU A 384 -34.46 -128.08 37.08
C LEU A 384 -34.63 -127.18 35.83
N ILE A 385 -35.83 -127.12 35.25
CA ILE A 385 -36.17 -126.17 34.18
C ILE A 385 -36.12 -124.73 34.71
N ASN A 386 -36.74 -124.47 35.85
CA ASN A 386 -36.69 -123.15 36.50
C ASN A 386 -35.24 -122.74 36.85
N ALA A 387 -34.43 -123.67 37.37
CA ALA A 387 -33.01 -123.42 37.64
C ALA A 387 -32.20 -123.08 36.36
N ARG A 388 -32.53 -123.70 35.21
CA ARG A 388 -31.94 -123.33 33.90
C ARG A 388 -32.37 -121.94 33.46
N VAL A 389 -33.67 -121.63 33.49
CA VAL A 389 -34.20 -120.30 33.10
C VAL A 389 -33.59 -119.19 33.97
N CYS A 390 -33.51 -119.37 35.28
CA CYS A 390 -32.86 -118.41 36.18
C CYS A 390 -31.37 -118.25 35.86
N LYS A 391 -30.64 -119.35 35.60
CA LYS A 391 -29.23 -119.31 35.20
C LYS A 391 -29.02 -118.56 33.88
N ASP A 392 -29.89 -118.78 32.91
CA ASP A 392 -29.79 -118.15 31.59
C ASP A 392 -30.19 -116.67 31.62
N GLY A 393 -31.13 -116.28 32.48
CA GLY A 393 -31.39 -114.88 32.84
C GLY A 393 -30.17 -114.20 33.47
N MET A 394 -29.54 -114.83 34.48
CA MET A 394 -28.30 -114.30 35.08
C MET A 394 -27.13 -114.22 34.08
N ASN A 395 -27.05 -115.16 33.13
CA ASN A 395 -26.09 -115.08 32.02
C ASN A 395 -26.40 -113.92 31.07
N GLN A 396 -27.68 -113.69 30.73
CA GLN A 396 -28.11 -112.58 29.89
C GLN A 396 -27.80 -111.23 30.54
N ASP A 397 -28.08 -111.08 31.84
CA ASP A 397 -27.74 -109.86 32.59
C ASP A 397 -26.23 -109.66 32.69
N LYS A 398 -25.45 -110.70 32.99
CA LYS A 398 -23.98 -110.64 32.93
C LYS A 398 -23.48 -110.18 31.56
N GLN A 399 -24.08 -110.67 30.47
CA GLN A 399 -23.77 -110.26 29.09
C GLN A 399 -24.24 -108.82 28.80
N GLN A 400 -25.23 -108.27 29.49
CA GLN A 400 -25.59 -106.85 29.41
C GLN A 400 -24.58 -105.97 30.16
N TYR A 401 -24.23 -106.33 31.40
CA TYR A 401 -23.26 -105.60 32.21
C TYR A 401 -21.86 -105.56 31.57
N LEU A 402 -21.39 -106.67 30.98
CA LEU A 402 -20.10 -106.69 30.27
C LEU A 402 -20.07 -105.71 29.08
N ARG A 403 -21.08 -105.77 28.20
CA ARG A 403 -21.21 -104.83 27.07
C ARG A 403 -21.34 -103.36 27.51
N PHE A 404 -22.00 -103.09 28.64
CA PHE A 404 -22.09 -101.75 29.21
C PHE A 404 -20.72 -101.24 29.73
N VAL A 405 -19.93 -102.11 30.37
CA VAL A 405 -18.56 -101.78 30.82
C VAL A 405 -17.62 -101.58 29.62
N GLU A 406 -17.78 -102.36 28.56
CA GLU A 406 -17.06 -102.19 27.28
C GLU A 406 -17.42 -100.84 26.62
N GLN A 407 -18.70 -100.51 26.48
CA GLN A 407 -19.17 -99.22 25.94
C GLN A 407 -18.74 -98.02 26.80
N LEU A 408 -18.69 -98.15 28.13
CA LEU A 408 -18.12 -97.13 29.01
C LEU A 408 -16.61 -96.98 28.85
N SER A 409 -15.88 -98.08 28.57
CA SER A 409 -14.45 -98.01 28.26
C SER A 409 -14.22 -97.20 26.98
N GLU A 410 -15.02 -97.47 25.94
CA GLU A 410 -14.91 -96.84 24.63
C GLU A 410 -15.24 -95.34 24.69
N MET A 411 -16.35 -95.01 25.37
CA MET A 411 -16.80 -93.62 25.54
C MET A 411 -15.78 -92.77 26.33
N LEU A 412 -15.06 -93.38 27.27
CA LEU A 412 -14.04 -92.71 28.11
C LEU A 412 -12.62 -92.80 27.53
N LYS A 413 -12.43 -93.58 26.47
CA LYS A 413 -11.15 -93.90 25.82
C LYS A 413 -10.13 -94.51 26.78
N VAL A 414 -10.50 -95.65 27.35
CA VAL A 414 -9.65 -96.45 28.25
C VAL A 414 -9.56 -97.92 27.84
N ASP A 415 -10.01 -98.26 26.63
CA ASP A 415 -10.12 -99.63 26.11
C ASP A 415 -8.81 -100.40 26.14
N ASP A 416 -7.72 -99.78 25.68
CA ASP A 416 -6.39 -100.39 25.66
C ASP A 416 -5.95 -100.80 27.07
N VAL A 417 -6.27 -99.97 28.07
CA VAL A 417 -5.95 -100.21 29.49
C VAL A 417 -6.93 -101.19 30.12
N ALA A 418 -8.22 -101.11 29.76
CA ALA A 418 -9.25 -101.99 30.26
C ALA A 418 -9.09 -103.42 29.71
N ALA A 419 -8.60 -103.59 28.48
CA ALA A 419 -8.39 -104.89 27.84
C ALA A 419 -7.48 -105.80 28.67
N GLU A 420 -6.38 -105.27 29.18
CA GLU A 420 -5.40 -106.00 30.02
C GLU A 420 -5.90 -106.25 31.46
N LEU A 421 -6.96 -105.55 31.89
CA LEU A 421 -7.45 -105.56 33.27
C LEU A 421 -8.64 -106.49 33.49
N GLY A 422 -8.65 -107.14 34.67
CA GLY A 422 -9.80 -107.87 35.19
C GLY A 422 -10.99 -106.95 35.49
N PHE A 423 -12.20 -107.52 35.51
CA PHE A 423 -13.47 -106.78 35.57
C PHE A 423 -13.53 -105.71 36.66
N ASP A 424 -13.08 -106.04 37.89
CA ASP A 424 -13.11 -105.13 39.03
C ASP A 424 -12.21 -103.89 38.79
N MET A 425 -11.02 -104.10 38.22
CA MET A 425 -10.08 -103.03 37.87
C MET A 425 -10.55 -102.18 36.69
N ARG A 426 -11.32 -102.75 35.73
CA ARG A 426 -11.95 -101.96 34.65
C ARG A 426 -12.88 -100.88 35.20
N LEU A 427 -13.68 -101.23 36.23
CA LEU A 427 -14.57 -100.29 36.89
C LEU A 427 -13.80 -99.17 37.62
N GLU A 428 -12.68 -99.48 38.28
CA GLU A 428 -11.83 -98.47 38.91
C GLU A 428 -11.16 -97.53 37.89
N VAL A 429 -10.73 -98.05 36.73
CA VAL A 429 -10.18 -97.22 35.64
C VAL A 429 -11.25 -96.31 35.03
N ILE A 430 -12.45 -96.83 34.75
CA ILE A 430 -13.62 -96.06 34.29
C ILE A 430 -13.93 -94.93 35.28
N LEU A 431 -14.01 -95.23 36.58
CA LEU A 431 -14.33 -94.25 37.62
C LEU A 431 -13.22 -93.20 37.78
N THR A 432 -11.96 -93.62 37.75
CA THR A 432 -10.80 -92.72 37.81
C THR A 432 -10.77 -91.78 36.60
N ARG A 433 -11.07 -92.30 35.41
CA ARG A 433 -11.14 -91.53 34.16
C ARG A 433 -12.28 -90.53 34.17
N ALA A 434 -13.47 -90.90 34.63
CA ALA A 434 -14.59 -89.98 34.79
C ALA A 434 -14.26 -88.83 35.77
N GLN A 435 -13.59 -89.14 36.89
CA GLN A 435 -13.11 -88.12 37.82
C GLN A 435 -12.04 -87.19 37.21
N GLN A 436 -11.13 -87.71 36.37
CA GLN A 436 -10.16 -86.88 35.64
C GLN A 436 -10.87 -85.92 34.68
N LEU A 437 -11.79 -86.41 33.85
CA LEU A 437 -12.52 -85.60 32.88
C LEU A 437 -13.33 -84.48 33.57
N SER A 438 -14.05 -84.81 34.64
CA SER A 438 -14.78 -83.82 35.45
C SER A 438 -13.86 -82.73 36.04
N ARG A 439 -12.64 -83.08 36.47
CA ARG A 439 -11.63 -82.09 36.92
C ARG A 439 -11.13 -81.23 35.75
N HIS A 440 -10.89 -81.82 34.59
CA HIS A 440 -10.45 -81.09 33.39
C HIS A 440 -11.51 -80.10 32.88
N GLU A 441 -12.78 -80.50 32.85
CA GLU A 441 -13.91 -79.60 32.56
C GLU A 441 -14.00 -78.47 33.58
N GLY A 442 -13.86 -78.78 34.88
CA GLY A 442 -13.79 -77.78 35.94
C GLY A 442 -12.67 -76.75 35.74
N THR A 443 -11.46 -77.19 35.36
CA THR A 443 -10.36 -76.27 35.01
C THR A 443 -10.63 -75.46 33.76
N ALA A 444 -11.16 -76.06 32.69
CA ALA A 444 -11.49 -75.35 31.45
C ALA A 444 -12.60 -74.31 31.65
N LEU A 445 -13.59 -74.58 32.50
CA LEU A 445 -14.64 -73.64 32.89
C LEU A 445 -14.07 -72.48 33.74
N LEU A 446 -13.09 -72.73 34.62
CA LEU A 446 -12.41 -71.68 35.38
C LEU A 446 -11.52 -70.82 34.48
N GLU A 447 -10.80 -71.41 33.53
CA GLU A 447 -9.98 -70.69 32.55
C GLU A 447 -10.84 -69.83 31.62
N THR A 448 -11.87 -70.39 30.99
CA THR A 448 -12.78 -69.65 30.10
C THR A 448 -13.54 -68.54 30.85
N LYS A 449 -13.96 -68.77 32.10
CA LYS A 449 -14.52 -67.72 32.97
C LYS A 449 -13.51 -66.60 33.28
N THR A 450 -12.26 -66.94 33.54
CA THR A 450 -11.17 -65.99 33.80
C THR A 450 -10.81 -65.18 32.55
N GLN A 451 -10.70 -65.83 31.40
CA GLN A 451 -10.51 -65.20 30.09
C GLN A 451 -11.67 -64.25 29.78
N THR A 452 -12.92 -64.70 29.97
CA THR A 452 -14.14 -63.89 29.79
C THR A 452 -14.12 -62.65 30.68
N TYR A 453 -13.78 -62.77 31.97
CA TYR A 453 -13.66 -61.63 32.88
C TYR A 453 -12.54 -60.66 32.44
N SER A 454 -11.41 -61.18 31.95
CA SER A 454 -10.32 -60.35 31.42
C SER A 454 -10.73 -59.57 30.16
N LEU A 455 -11.52 -60.20 29.27
CA LEU A 455 -12.06 -59.58 28.07
C LEU A 455 -13.13 -58.54 28.42
N GLN A 456 -14.02 -58.82 29.39
CA GLN A 456 -14.99 -57.84 29.90
C GLN A 456 -14.30 -56.62 30.53
N ARG A 457 -13.17 -56.79 31.23
CA ARG A 457 -12.37 -55.68 31.75
C ARG A 457 -11.76 -54.85 30.61
N LYS A 458 -11.09 -55.50 29.65
CA LYS A 458 -10.54 -54.85 28.45
C LYS A 458 -11.60 -54.11 27.63
N LEU A 459 -12.81 -54.67 27.50
CA LEU A 459 -13.94 -54.05 26.80
C LEU A 459 -14.42 -52.78 27.51
N LYS A 460 -14.55 -52.81 28.85
CA LYS A 460 -14.91 -51.61 29.63
C LYS A 460 -13.86 -50.50 29.52
N GLU A 461 -12.58 -50.86 29.54
CA GLU A 461 -11.45 -49.94 29.38
C GLU A 461 -11.38 -49.32 27.98
N GLN A 462 -11.56 -50.11 26.92
CA GLN A 462 -11.61 -49.58 25.55
C GLN A 462 -12.87 -48.73 25.31
N LYS A 463 -14.00 -49.06 25.95
CA LYS A 463 -15.22 -48.25 25.87
C LYS A 463 -15.02 -46.85 26.48
N SER A 464 -14.54 -46.75 27.72
CA SER A 464 -14.27 -45.43 28.33
C SER A 464 -13.18 -44.65 27.59
N ARG A 465 -12.21 -45.35 27.00
CA ARG A 465 -11.20 -44.75 26.11
C ARG A 465 -11.77 -44.27 24.78
N SER A 466 -12.87 -44.84 24.27
CA SER A 466 -13.61 -44.26 23.14
C SER A 466 -14.38 -43.03 23.60
N GLU A 467 -15.21 -43.14 24.65
CA GLU A 467 -16.04 -42.05 25.17
C GLU A 467 -15.22 -40.78 25.47
N SER A 468 -14.00 -40.93 26.00
CA SER A 468 -13.04 -39.83 26.19
C SER A 468 -12.53 -39.20 24.89
N LYS A 469 -12.29 -39.99 23.83
CA LYS A 469 -11.90 -39.49 22.50
C LYS A 469 -13.08 -38.84 21.79
N ASP A 470 -14.27 -39.39 21.91
CA ASP A 470 -15.49 -38.90 21.28
C ASP A 470 -15.85 -37.51 21.84
N LEU A 471 -15.75 -37.32 23.16
CA LEU A 471 -15.84 -36.01 23.81
C LEU A 471 -14.77 -35.01 23.31
N TYR A 472 -13.53 -35.46 23.11
CA TYR A 472 -12.45 -34.63 22.55
C TYR A 472 -12.71 -34.25 21.08
N LEU A 473 -13.26 -35.16 20.27
CA LEU A 473 -13.68 -34.90 18.90
C LEU A 473 -14.85 -33.91 18.83
N GLU A 474 -15.81 -33.97 19.75
CA GLU A 474 -16.86 -32.94 19.87
C GLU A 474 -16.30 -31.56 20.23
N LEU A 475 -15.36 -31.50 21.17
CA LEU A 475 -14.69 -30.25 21.54
C LEU A 475 -13.93 -29.64 20.35
N LEU A 476 -13.19 -30.46 19.60
CA LEU A 476 -12.52 -30.04 18.37
C LEU A 476 -13.51 -29.55 17.30
N ARG A 477 -14.62 -30.27 17.06
CA ARG A 477 -15.68 -29.87 16.12
C ARG A 477 -16.26 -28.50 16.47
N ARG A 478 -16.61 -28.27 17.75
CA ARG A 478 -17.08 -26.96 18.24
C ARG A 478 -16.02 -25.87 18.03
N LYS A 479 -14.74 -26.17 18.27
CA LYS A 479 -13.67 -25.17 18.06
C LYS A 479 -13.42 -24.86 16.57
N VAL A 480 -13.55 -25.84 15.68
CA VAL A 480 -13.52 -25.60 14.23
C VAL A 480 -14.69 -24.72 13.80
N GLN A 481 -15.91 -25.01 14.24
CA GLN A 481 -17.09 -24.18 13.94
C GLN A 481 -16.89 -22.72 14.40
N GLN A 482 -16.43 -22.50 15.64
CA GLN A 482 -16.11 -21.16 16.14
C GLN A 482 -15.08 -20.45 15.24
N LEU A 483 -14.01 -21.14 14.81
CA LEU A 483 -12.99 -20.55 13.95
C LEU A 483 -13.50 -20.24 12.53
N GLU A 484 -14.46 -21.01 12.01
CA GLU A 484 -15.14 -20.66 10.77
C GLU A 484 -16.07 -19.44 10.92
N GLU A 485 -16.79 -19.31 12.04
CA GLU A 485 -17.63 -18.14 12.35
C GLU A 485 -16.79 -16.87 12.56
N GLU A 486 -15.65 -16.98 13.24
CA GLU A 486 -14.63 -15.93 13.32
C GLU A 486 -14.04 -15.59 11.94
N LYS A 487 -13.86 -16.56 11.04
CA LYS A 487 -13.39 -16.31 9.66
C LYS A 487 -14.46 -15.59 8.83
N ARG A 488 -15.73 -15.98 8.94
CA ARG A 488 -16.87 -15.35 8.25
C ARG A 488 -17.05 -13.89 8.69
N SER A 489 -17.02 -13.61 10.00
CA SER A 489 -17.13 -12.25 10.53
C SER A 489 -15.92 -11.37 10.15
N ARG A 490 -14.68 -11.88 10.25
CA ARG A 490 -13.48 -11.17 9.76
C ARG A 490 -13.54 -10.87 8.26
N SER A 491 -14.08 -11.78 7.44
CA SER A 491 -14.26 -11.55 6.00
C SER A 491 -15.32 -10.48 5.70
N THR A 492 -16.37 -10.39 6.52
CA THR A 492 -17.41 -9.36 6.39
C THR A 492 -16.85 -7.98 6.76
N LEU A 493 -16.16 -7.89 7.90
CA LEU A 493 -15.44 -6.69 8.35
C LEU A 493 -14.32 -6.24 7.41
N ALA A 494 -13.79 -7.13 6.55
CA ALA A 494 -12.83 -6.77 5.51
C ALA A 494 -13.53 -6.07 4.34
N LEU A 495 -14.66 -6.61 3.86
CA LEU A 495 -15.46 -5.98 2.80
C LEU A 495 -16.00 -4.61 3.24
N GLU A 496 -16.50 -4.49 4.46
CA GLU A 496 -16.94 -3.20 5.03
C GLU A 496 -15.79 -2.17 5.07
N LYS A 497 -14.57 -2.60 5.36
CA LYS A 497 -13.38 -1.73 5.34
C LYS A 497 -12.97 -1.33 3.92
N ASP A 498 -13.10 -2.22 2.94
CA ASP A 498 -12.81 -1.91 1.54
C ASP A 498 -13.85 -0.94 0.95
N ASP A 499 -15.14 -1.12 1.26
CA ASP A 499 -16.20 -0.18 0.88
C ASP A 499 -16.07 1.19 1.58
N ALA A 500 -15.67 1.21 2.85
CA ALA A 500 -15.31 2.43 3.56
C ALA A 500 -14.08 3.11 2.92
N ALA A 501 -13.03 2.35 2.57
CA ALA A 501 -11.84 2.87 1.91
C ALA A 501 -12.13 3.38 0.49
N LEU A 502 -13.01 2.72 -0.26
CA LEU A 502 -13.52 3.22 -1.55
C LEU A 502 -14.32 4.51 -1.40
N SER A 503 -15.11 4.62 -0.33
CA SER A 503 -15.89 5.82 -0.01
C SER A 503 -14.97 6.98 0.39
N CYS A 504 -13.97 6.73 1.24
CA CYS A 504 -12.92 7.71 1.54
C CYS A 504 -12.13 8.14 0.29
N LYS A 505 -11.78 7.22 -0.62
CA LYS A 505 -11.14 7.55 -1.91
C LYS A 505 -12.05 8.41 -2.82
N LYS A 506 -13.36 8.19 -2.82
CA LYS A 506 -14.34 9.04 -3.53
C LYS A 506 -14.43 10.44 -2.92
N LEU A 507 -14.43 10.55 -1.58
CA LEU A 507 -14.43 11.81 -0.86
C LEU A 507 -13.13 12.59 -1.07
N GLN A 508 -11.96 11.93 -0.98
CA GLN A 508 -10.66 12.55 -1.23
C GLN A 508 -10.61 13.18 -2.63
N LYS A 509 -10.98 12.43 -3.68
CA LYS A 509 -11.04 12.98 -5.05
C LYS A 509 -11.98 14.19 -5.19
N ARG A 510 -13.01 14.30 -4.34
CA ARG A 510 -13.88 15.49 -4.29
C ARG A 510 -13.23 16.65 -3.54
N VAL A 511 -12.48 16.39 -2.48
CA VAL A 511 -11.64 17.38 -1.78
C VAL A 511 -10.54 17.91 -2.71
N ASP A 512 -9.79 17.03 -3.39
CA ASP A 512 -8.74 17.40 -4.34
C ASP A 512 -9.27 18.32 -5.45
N ARG A 513 -10.44 17.96 -6.02
CA ARG A 513 -11.14 18.77 -7.02
C ARG A 513 -11.56 20.14 -6.46
N LEU A 514 -12.18 20.17 -5.28
CA LEU A 514 -12.60 21.43 -4.64
C LEU A 514 -11.39 22.31 -4.28
N GLN A 515 -10.24 21.72 -3.94
CA GLN A 515 -9.00 22.46 -3.72
C GLN A 515 -8.45 23.08 -5.01
N ALA A 516 -8.58 22.40 -6.16
CA ALA A 516 -8.21 22.94 -7.47
C ALA A 516 -9.18 24.04 -7.97
N GLU A 517 -10.49 23.87 -7.74
CA GLU A 517 -11.49 24.91 -7.99
C GLU A 517 -11.26 26.14 -7.08
N LEU A 518 -10.85 25.92 -5.82
CA LEU A 518 -10.52 26.99 -4.87
C LEU A 518 -9.18 27.68 -5.20
N SER A 519 -8.15 26.96 -5.69
CA SER A 519 -6.87 27.57 -6.07
C SER A 519 -6.98 28.42 -7.34
N THR A 520 -7.75 27.97 -8.34
CA THR A 520 -8.06 28.75 -9.55
C THR A 520 -8.89 29.99 -9.23
N LEU A 521 -9.90 29.89 -8.35
CA LEU A 521 -10.63 31.05 -7.84
C LEU A 521 -9.73 32.03 -7.06
N ARG A 522 -8.77 31.54 -6.26
CA ARG A 522 -7.76 32.39 -5.60
C ARG A 522 -6.87 33.12 -6.60
N PHE A 523 -6.40 32.43 -7.65
CA PHE A 523 -5.59 33.03 -8.71
C PHE A 523 -6.35 34.15 -9.43
N SER A 524 -7.60 33.89 -9.85
CA SER A 524 -8.46 34.90 -10.46
C SER A 524 -8.72 36.08 -9.51
N ASN A 525 -8.89 35.84 -8.21
CA ASN A 525 -9.05 36.91 -7.23
C ASN A 525 -7.78 37.77 -7.07
N THR A 526 -6.59 37.18 -7.15
CA THR A 526 -5.32 37.94 -7.17
C THR A 526 -5.11 38.69 -8.48
N GLU A 527 -5.50 38.12 -9.61
CA GLU A 527 -5.45 38.78 -10.91
C GLU A 527 -6.38 40.01 -10.97
N LEU A 528 -7.63 39.86 -10.54
CA LEU A 528 -8.59 40.96 -10.44
C LEU A 528 -8.10 42.07 -9.47
N LYS A 529 -7.41 41.71 -8.39
CA LYS A 529 -6.75 42.69 -7.50
C LYS A 529 -5.58 43.41 -8.17
N ALA A 530 -4.78 42.71 -8.98
CA ALA A 530 -3.71 43.32 -9.75
C ALA A 530 -4.26 44.27 -10.83
N GLN A 531 -5.29 43.85 -11.57
CA GLN A 531 -6.02 44.69 -12.53
C GLN A 531 -6.64 45.92 -11.86
N LEU A 532 -7.24 45.77 -10.67
CA LEU A 532 -7.78 46.89 -9.88
C LEU A 532 -6.67 47.86 -9.42
N SER A 533 -5.53 47.35 -8.95
CA SER A 533 -4.40 48.20 -8.56
C SER A 533 -3.78 48.94 -9.75
N HIS A 534 -3.70 48.31 -10.92
CA HIS A 534 -3.28 48.94 -12.17
C HIS A 534 -4.28 50.02 -12.62
N THR A 535 -5.58 49.75 -12.51
CA THR A 535 -6.65 50.74 -12.79
C THR A 535 -6.55 51.94 -11.85
N ASN A 536 -6.31 51.73 -10.56
CA ASN A 536 -6.10 52.80 -9.59
C ASN A 536 -4.83 53.61 -9.91
N GLN A 537 -3.73 52.97 -10.31
CA GLN A 537 -2.52 53.66 -10.72
C GLN A 537 -2.73 54.49 -11.99
N LEU A 538 -3.49 53.97 -12.96
CA LEU A 538 -3.88 54.71 -14.17
C LEU A 538 -4.81 55.89 -13.84
N GLN A 539 -5.71 55.74 -12.86
CA GLN A 539 -6.54 56.84 -12.38
C GLN A 539 -5.70 57.94 -11.70
N ILE A 540 -4.67 57.57 -10.93
CA ILE A 540 -3.72 58.52 -10.34
C ILE A 540 -2.96 59.28 -11.43
N THR A 541 -2.37 58.60 -12.42
CA THR A 541 -1.61 59.28 -13.47
C THR A 541 -2.50 60.15 -14.36
N VAL A 542 -3.75 59.76 -14.61
CA VAL A 542 -4.75 60.63 -15.27
C VAL A 542 -5.08 61.86 -14.43
N MET A 543 -5.14 61.76 -13.10
CA MET A 543 -5.32 62.91 -12.20
C MET A 543 -4.10 63.83 -12.18
N GLU A 544 -2.88 63.29 -12.17
CA GLU A 544 -1.62 64.04 -12.26
C GLU A 544 -1.47 64.76 -13.61
N GLN A 545 -1.80 64.09 -14.71
CA GLN A 545 -1.87 64.69 -16.05
C GLN A 545 -2.92 65.82 -16.09
N LYS A 546 -4.11 65.62 -15.49
CA LYS A 546 -5.12 66.66 -15.39
C LYS A 546 -4.62 67.88 -14.60
N GLN A 547 -3.97 67.68 -13.46
CA GLN A 547 -3.37 68.77 -12.69
C GLN A 547 -2.29 69.52 -13.49
N THR A 548 -1.46 68.78 -14.23
CA THR A 548 -0.44 69.34 -15.13
C THR A 548 -1.06 70.19 -16.23
N ILE A 549 -2.14 69.71 -16.87
CA ILE A 549 -2.91 70.46 -17.88
C ILE A 549 -3.56 71.70 -17.27
N GLU A 550 -4.12 71.62 -16.06
CA GLU A 550 -4.65 72.79 -15.35
C GLU A 550 -3.57 73.83 -15.02
N GLU A 551 -2.35 73.40 -14.66
CA GLU A 551 -1.23 74.32 -14.43
C GLU A 551 -0.69 74.91 -15.73
N GLN A 552 -0.56 74.12 -16.79
CA GLN A 552 -0.22 74.61 -18.13
C GLN A 552 -1.25 75.65 -18.62
N ASN A 553 -2.54 75.42 -18.43
CA ASN A 553 -3.61 76.38 -18.73
C ASN A 553 -3.51 77.66 -17.87
N LYS A 554 -3.23 77.54 -16.56
CA LYS A 554 -2.97 78.71 -15.69
C LYS A 554 -1.74 79.49 -16.15
N ASN A 555 -0.71 78.82 -16.65
CA ASN A 555 0.52 79.44 -17.14
C ASN A 555 0.35 80.07 -18.53
N LEU A 556 -0.39 79.44 -19.45
CA LEU A 556 -0.85 80.04 -20.70
C LEU A 556 -1.65 81.32 -20.43
N GLY A 557 -2.60 81.30 -19.50
CA GLY A 557 -3.36 82.50 -19.11
C GLY A 557 -2.49 83.63 -18.54
N LYS A 558 -1.42 83.32 -17.81
CA LYS A 558 -0.41 84.32 -17.39
C LYS A 558 0.41 84.84 -18.57
N LEU A 559 0.73 83.99 -19.53
CA LEU A 559 1.57 84.30 -20.70
C LEU A 559 0.79 85.16 -21.71
N GLU A 560 -0.49 84.88 -21.93
CA GLU A 560 -1.41 85.72 -22.71
C GLU A 560 -1.58 87.10 -22.06
N LYS A 561 -1.78 87.16 -20.73
CA LYS A 561 -1.80 88.44 -19.98
C LYS A 561 -0.46 89.21 -20.03
N LYS A 562 0.68 88.54 -20.26
CA LYS A 562 1.97 89.21 -20.53
C LYS A 562 2.06 89.70 -21.98
N LYS A 563 1.67 88.86 -22.94
CA LYS A 563 1.62 89.16 -24.38
C LYS A 563 0.80 90.42 -24.66
N VAL A 564 -0.43 90.50 -24.14
CA VAL A 564 -1.29 91.69 -24.26
C VAL A 564 -0.61 92.94 -23.70
N LYS A 565 0.07 92.85 -22.55
CA LYS A 565 0.84 93.98 -21.98
C LYS A 565 2.05 94.38 -22.82
N THR A 566 2.71 93.44 -23.51
CA THR A 566 3.78 93.78 -24.46
C THR A 566 3.23 94.36 -25.76
N GLU A 567 2.07 93.92 -26.24
CA GLU A 567 1.37 94.48 -27.39
C GLU A 567 0.91 95.93 -27.11
N GLN A 568 0.31 96.19 -25.93
CA GLN A 568 0.00 97.54 -25.45
C GLN A 568 1.24 98.46 -25.42
N LYS A 569 2.36 97.98 -24.87
CA LYS A 569 3.64 98.73 -24.87
C LYS A 569 4.17 98.98 -26.27
N LEU A 570 4.10 97.98 -27.16
CA LEU A 570 4.54 98.11 -28.54
C LEU A 570 3.70 99.17 -29.29
N THR A 571 2.38 99.18 -29.10
CA THR A 571 1.51 100.22 -29.68
C THR A 571 1.78 101.61 -29.09
N SER A 572 2.08 101.71 -27.79
CA SER A 572 2.50 102.97 -27.15
C SER A 572 3.75 103.53 -27.81
N VAL A 573 4.84 102.75 -27.85
CA VAL A 573 6.12 103.14 -28.46
C VAL A 573 5.98 103.45 -29.95
N THR A 574 5.13 102.71 -30.68
CA THR A 574 4.85 103.00 -32.11
C THR A 574 4.14 104.35 -32.29
N SER A 575 3.33 104.79 -31.32
CA SER A 575 2.69 106.11 -31.35
C SER A 575 3.64 107.24 -30.96
N GLU A 576 4.54 107.02 -29.99
CA GLU A 576 5.60 107.96 -29.60
C GLU A 576 6.59 108.18 -30.75
N LEU A 577 7.01 107.11 -31.42
CA LEU A 577 7.92 107.17 -32.57
C LEU A 577 7.32 107.99 -33.73
N LYS A 578 6.02 107.84 -34.02
CA LYS A 578 5.30 108.68 -34.98
C LYS A 578 5.23 110.16 -34.57
N SER A 579 5.08 110.44 -33.27
CA SER A 579 5.11 111.83 -32.76
C SER A 579 6.49 112.47 -32.92
N GLN A 580 7.58 111.70 -32.69
CA GLN A 580 8.94 112.16 -32.94
C GLN A 580 9.24 112.35 -34.44
N GLU A 581 8.81 111.42 -35.31
CA GLU A 581 9.03 111.54 -36.77
C GLU A 581 8.37 112.81 -37.35
N LEU A 582 7.17 113.17 -36.86
CA LEU A 582 6.49 114.41 -37.25
C LEU A 582 7.28 115.66 -36.82
N LYS A 583 7.74 115.72 -35.56
CA LYS A 583 8.51 116.88 -35.05
C LYS A 583 9.82 117.08 -35.81
N ALA A 584 10.56 116.00 -36.04
CA ALA A 584 11.81 116.05 -36.82
C ALA A 584 11.57 116.54 -38.27
N ARG A 585 10.41 116.23 -38.87
CA ARG A 585 10.03 116.76 -40.19
C ARG A 585 9.80 118.27 -40.18
N ASP A 586 9.13 118.81 -39.16
CA ASP A 586 8.85 120.24 -39.06
C ASP A 586 10.11 121.07 -38.80
N GLU A 587 11.02 120.56 -37.96
CA GLU A 587 12.33 121.19 -37.71
C GLU A 587 13.17 121.29 -38.99
N ILE A 588 13.20 120.22 -39.81
CA ILE A 588 13.86 120.21 -41.12
C ILE A 588 13.21 121.21 -42.08
N GLN A 589 11.88 121.40 -42.05
CA GLN A 589 11.22 122.43 -42.86
C GLN A 589 11.54 123.86 -42.40
N GLN A 590 11.64 124.12 -41.09
CA GLN A 590 12.04 125.44 -40.58
C GLN A 590 13.48 125.79 -41.01
N ALA A 591 14.40 124.82 -40.96
CA ALA A 591 15.78 125.01 -41.39
C ALA A 591 15.89 125.37 -42.89
N HIS A 592 15.12 124.73 -43.76
CA HIS A 592 15.12 125.05 -45.21
C HIS A 592 14.64 126.48 -45.49
N ARG A 593 13.55 126.94 -44.84
CA ARG A 593 13.01 128.30 -45.03
C ARG A 593 14.03 129.39 -44.67
N LEU A 594 14.87 129.14 -43.65
CA LEU A 594 15.95 130.04 -43.26
C LEU A 594 17.07 130.11 -44.33
N LEU A 595 17.46 128.98 -44.90
CA LEU A 595 18.46 128.91 -45.98
C LEU A 595 18.01 129.66 -47.25
N ASP A 596 16.73 129.52 -47.64
CA ASP A 596 16.17 130.24 -48.79
C ASP A 596 16.25 131.77 -48.59
N THR A 597 15.88 132.27 -47.41
CA THR A 597 16.00 133.71 -47.09
C THR A 597 17.45 134.22 -47.05
N GLN A 598 18.42 133.40 -46.67
CA GLN A 598 19.84 133.79 -46.72
C GLN A 598 20.38 133.80 -48.15
N SER A 599 19.93 132.87 -49.00
CA SER A 599 20.33 132.83 -50.42
C SER A 599 19.86 134.06 -51.20
N SER A 600 18.64 134.56 -50.95
CA SER A 600 18.13 135.75 -51.66
C SER A 600 18.96 137.00 -51.39
N ALA A 601 19.36 137.24 -50.13
CA ALA A 601 20.15 138.42 -49.76
C ALA A 601 21.55 138.46 -50.40
N ILE A 602 22.13 137.29 -50.72
CA ILE A 602 23.43 137.19 -51.40
C ILE A 602 23.30 137.47 -52.91
N ALA A 603 22.16 137.09 -53.52
CA ALA A 603 21.85 137.40 -54.91
C ALA A 603 21.69 138.92 -55.14
N ASP A 604 21.02 139.63 -54.23
CA ASP A 604 20.85 141.08 -54.31
C ASP A 604 22.19 141.82 -54.24
N LEU A 605 23.06 141.45 -53.28
CA LEU A 605 24.39 142.07 -53.13
C LEU A 605 25.24 141.89 -54.39
N THR A 606 25.31 140.67 -54.94
CA THR A 606 26.09 140.38 -56.16
C THR A 606 25.51 141.04 -57.42
N HIS A 607 24.22 141.41 -57.42
CA HIS A 607 23.66 142.25 -58.49
C HIS A 607 24.15 143.71 -58.41
N THR A 608 24.22 144.29 -57.22
CA THR A 608 24.64 145.70 -57.04
C THR A 608 26.11 145.96 -57.39
N GLU A 609 27.01 145.02 -57.08
CA GLU A 609 28.44 145.12 -57.42
C GLU A 609 28.66 145.21 -58.93
N LYS A 610 27.90 144.44 -59.70
CA LYS A 610 28.00 144.41 -61.16
C LYS A 610 27.58 145.72 -61.82
N GLN A 611 26.51 146.36 -61.32
CA GLN A 611 26.05 147.67 -61.81
C GLN A 611 27.10 148.77 -61.62
N LEU A 612 27.86 148.74 -60.52
CA LEU A 612 28.96 149.67 -60.25
C LEU A 612 30.12 149.52 -61.24
N LEU A 613 30.44 148.28 -61.63
CA LEU A 613 31.49 147.97 -62.60
C LEU A 613 31.09 148.40 -64.04
N ASP A 614 29.83 148.18 -64.41
CA ASP A 614 29.26 148.66 -65.68
C ASP A 614 29.27 150.20 -65.73
N PHE A 615 28.86 150.89 -64.64
CA PHE A 615 28.90 152.35 -64.56
C PHE A 615 30.32 152.92 -64.72
N TYR A 616 31.31 152.36 -64.02
CA TYR A 616 32.73 152.76 -64.17
C TYR A 616 33.21 152.60 -65.63
N THR A 617 32.79 151.53 -66.29
CA THR A 617 33.13 151.24 -67.69
C THR A 617 32.52 152.28 -68.64
N VAL A 618 31.24 152.64 -68.46
CA VAL A 618 30.56 153.67 -69.28
C VAL A 618 31.16 155.06 -69.07
N VAL A 619 31.45 155.46 -67.83
CA VAL A 619 32.08 156.77 -67.55
C VAL A 619 33.47 156.87 -68.18
N SER A 620 34.25 155.79 -68.13
CA SER A 620 35.57 155.72 -68.77
C SER A 620 35.48 155.82 -70.30
N GLN A 621 34.47 155.20 -70.91
CA GLN A 621 34.19 155.31 -72.35
C GLN A 621 33.77 156.73 -72.76
N MET A 622 32.88 157.39 -72.01
CA MET A 622 32.43 158.76 -72.33
C MET A 622 33.54 159.81 -72.22
N LEU A 623 34.57 159.57 -71.41
CA LEU A 623 35.74 160.45 -71.31
C LEU A 623 36.77 160.26 -72.44
N GLY A 624 36.51 159.38 -73.41
CA GLY A 624 37.39 159.17 -74.58
C GLY A 624 38.72 158.49 -74.27
N VAL A 625 38.86 157.86 -73.09
CA VAL A 625 40.09 157.14 -72.69
C VAL A 625 39.85 155.64 -72.76
N HIS A 626 40.08 155.07 -73.93
CA HIS A 626 40.00 153.63 -74.15
C HIS A 626 41.28 152.90 -73.67
N CYS A 627 41.21 151.56 -73.61
CA CYS A 627 42.30 150.60 -73.32
C CYS A 627 42.69 150.37 -71.84
N THR A 628 42.02 149.39 -71.23
CA THR A 628 42.68 148.25 -70.54
C THR A 628 43.90 148.54 -69.66
N GLY A 629 43.71 149.36 -68.63
CA GLY A 629 44.67 149.59 -67.55
C GLY A 629 44.08 150.60 -66.56
N CYS A 630 44.30 150.41 -65.25
CA CYS A 630 43.63 151.22 -64.23
C CYS A 630 44.04 152.69 -64.29
N ILE A 631 43.27 153.50 -65.02
CA ILE A 631 43.27 154.96 -64.88
C ILE A 631 42.83 155.26 -63.44
N PRO A 632 43.66 155.93 -62.61
CA PRO A 632 43.30 156.18 -61.22
C PRO A 632 41.99 156.96 -61.11
N ASN A 633 41.12 156.57 -60.16
CA ASN A 633 39.80 157.17 -60.00
C ASN A 633 39.84 158.70 -59.89
N TYR A 634 40.89 159.27 -59.28
CA TYR A 634 41.06 160.74 -59.20
C TYR A 634 41.26 161.41 -60.57
N GLU A 635 41.75 160.71 -61.58
CA GLU A 635 42.02 161.25 -62.92
C GLU A 635 40.84 161.09 -63.88
N VAL A 636 39.94 160.14 -63.58
CA VAL A 636 38.58 160.07 -64.11
C VAL A 636 37.74 161.18 -63.47
N LEU A 637 37.81 161.32 -62.13
CA LEU A 637 37.11 162.36 -61.37
C LEU A 637 37.55 163.77 -61.77
N ARG A 638 38.85 164.09 -61.89
CA ARG A 638 39.29 165.43 -62.33
C ARG A 638 38.79 165.80 -63.73
N ARG A 639 38.69 164.83 -64.65
CA ARG A 639 38.08 165.05 -65.97
C ARG A 639 36.56 165.21 -65.90
N LEU A 640 35.89 164.54 -64.95
CA LEU A 640 34.47 164.76 -64.66
C LEU A 640 34.21 166.10 -63.96
N GLU A 641 35.07 166.56 -63.04
CA GLU A 641 34.92 167.83 -62.31
C GLU A 641 34.90 169.02 -63.28
N VAL A 642 35.81 169.05 -64.25
CA VAL A 642 35.87 170.11 -65.28
C VAL A 642 34.60 170.16 -66.16
N LEU A 643 33.84 169.06 -66.25
CA LEU A 643 32.57 168.99 -66.99
C LEU A 643 31.33 169.21 -66.10
N ILE A 644 31.36 168.72 -64.85
CA ILE A 644 30.19 168.58 -63.97
C ILE A 644 30.14 169.64 -62.84
N GLN A 645 31.16 170.50 -62.70
CA GLN A 645 31.03 171.81 -62.02
C GLN A 645 29.93 172.72 -62.62
N SER A 646 29.21 172.26 -63.66
CA SER A 646 28.09 172.94 -64.30
C SER A 646 26.68 172.65 -63.72
N ARG A 647 26.41 171.55 -62.98
CA ARG A 647 25.05 171.17 -62.48
C ARG A 647 25.05 170.38 -61.13
N GLN A 648 23.93 170.34 -60.37
CA GLN A 648 23.90 170.09 -58.90
C GLN A 648 22.78 169.10 -58.37
N CYS A 649 23.03 168.42 -57.22
CA CYS A 649 22.13 167.95 -56.10
C CYS A 649 21.22 166.64 -56.08
N HIS A 650 21.21 165.93 -54.90
CA HIS A 650 20.17 165.04 -54.21
C HIS A 650 19.89 163.53 -54.62
N SER A 651 19.25 162.60 -53.83
CA SER A 651 19.20 162.26 -52.35
C SER A 651 18.36 160.99 -51.90
N THR A 652 18.83 160.20 -50.87
CA THR A 652 18.14 159.44 -49.73
C THR A 652 17.08 158.26 -49.82
N ALA A 653 17.39 157.08 -49.18
CA ALA A 653 16.70 156.31 -48.05
C ALA A 653 15.61 155.12 -48.11
N HIS A 654 15.93 153.96 -47.43
CA HIS A 654 15.21 153.04 -46.43
C HIS A 654 14.01 151.99 -46.60
N LEU A 655 14.26 150.67 -46.25
CA LEU A 655 13.67 149.70 -45.22
C LEU A 655 12.39 148.72 -45.27
N HIS A 656 12.55 147.45 -44.74
CA HIS A 656 11.75 146.59 -43.74
C HIS A 656 10.86 145.27 -43.98
N THR A 657 11.05 144.19 -43.13
CA THR A 657 10.14 143.08 -42.53
C THR A 657 9.60 141.81 -43.31
N CYS A 658 9.05 140.65 -42.78
CA CYS A 658 9.12 139.74 -41.55
C CYS A 658 8.09 138.49 -41.59
N TRP A 659 8.02 137.49 -40.62
CA TRP A 659 6.87 136.56 -40.14
C TRP A 659 7.11 135.01 -39.76
N ASN A 660 6.10 134.20 -39.27
CA ASN A 660 6.17 133.03 -38.28
C ASN A 660 5.39 131.65 -38.56
N SER A 661 5.57 130.50 -37.80
CA SER A 661 4.55 129.38 -37.51
C SER A 661 4.93 128.11 -36.59
N PRO A 662 4.02 127.33 -35.87
CA PRO A 662 4.26 126.12 -34.98
C PRO A 662 3.23 124.88 -34.93
N VAL A 663 3.42 123.79 -34.08
CA VAL A 663 2.44 122.85 -33.31
C VAL A 663 2.59 121.25 -33.32
N SER A 664 2.51 120.48 -32.18
CA SER A 664 2.23 118.96 -32.09
C SER A 664 2.09 118.29 -30.64
N SER A 665 1.71 116.97 -30.45
CA SER A 665 1.43 116.24 -29.12
C SER A 665 1.39 114.63 -29.12
N ILE A 666 0.75 113.92 -28.11
CA ILE A 666 0.40 112.42 -27.91
C ILE A 666 1.33 111.53 -26.98
N ASN A 667 1.00 110.42 -26.24
CA ASN A 667 -0.15 109.85 -25.42
C ASN A 667 0.23 108.50 -24.59
N VAL A 668 -0.63 107.85 -23.74
CA VAL A 668 -0.24 106.86 -22.62
C VAL A 668 -1.23 105.66 -22.22
N ASP A 669 -0.74 104.53 -21.63
CA ASP A 669 -1.24 103.70 -20.43
C ASP A 669 -1.99 102.28 -20.35
N GLN A 670 -1.73 101.52 -19.23
CA GLN A 670 -2.54 100.65 -18.26
C GLN A 670 -3.22 99.20 -18.40
N SER A 671 -3.29 98.51 -17.21
CA SER A 671 -4.27 97.49 -16.61
C SER A 671 -4.21 95.92 -16.84
N HIS A 672 -5.05 94.99 -16.25
CA HIS A 672 -5.31 94.60 -14.81
C HIS A 672 -5.89 93.11 -14.54
N GLU A 673 -6.17 92.71 -13.27
CA GLU A 673 -7.17 91.73 -12.64
C GLU A 673 -7.11 90.13 -12.55
N PHE A 674 -8.02 89.60 -11.68
CA PHE A 674 -8.38 88.32 -10.92
C PHE A 674 -8.64 86.95 -11.67
N LYS A 675 -9.16 85.80 -11.10
CA LYS A 675 -9.02 85.02 -9.78
C LYS A 675 -9.61 83.51 -9.81
N PRO A 676 -10.52 82.88 -8.96
CA PRO A 676 -10.43 81.39 -8.63
C PRO A 676 -11.72 80.46 -8.43
N GLN A 677 -11.52 79.13 -8.13
CA GLN A 677 -12.18 78.25 -7.08
C GLN A 677 -13.33 77.18 -7.36
N ALA A 678 -13.34 76.08 -6.55
CA ALA A 678 -14.42 75.09 -6.16
C ALA A 678 -14.82 73.88 -7.08
N LEU A 679 -15.48 72.75 -6.63
CA LEU A 679 -15.34 71.73 -5.53
C LEU A 679 -16.32 70.48 -5.79
N PRO A 680 -16.58 69.45 -4.93
CA PRO A 680 -16.90 68.04 -5.36
C PRO A 680 -18.19 67.35 -4.79
N ALA A 681 -18.48 66.09 -5.20
CA ALA A 681 -19.40 65.09 -4.60
C ALA A 681 -19.36 63.74 -5.41
N ALA A 682 -19.88 62.54 -5.03
CA ALA A 682 -20.15 61.83 -3.75
C ALA A 682 -20.60 60.35 -4.03
N SER A 683 -21.00 59.56 -3.00
CA SER A 683 -21.48 58.14 -2.97
C SER A 683 -20.42 57.02 -3.25
N SER A 684 -20.24 55.90 -2.52
CA SER A 684 -21.01 55.06 -1.54
C SER A 684 -21.82 53.89 -2.16
N PRO A 685 -22.04 52.71 -1.49
CA PRO A 685 -21.81 52.37 -0.07
C PRO A 685 -21.18 50.97 0.25
N THR A 686 -21.14 50.63 1.55
CA THR A 686 -21.06 49.31 2.28
C THR A 686 -21.30 48.01 1.48
N ALA A 687 -20.65 46.85 1.74
CA ALA A 687 -20.86 45.92 2.89
C ALA A 687 -20.10 44.56 2.63
N SER A 688 -20.06 43.49 3.46
CA SER A 688 -19.92 43.26 4.93
C SER A 688 -19.88 41.72 5.25
N LEU A 689 -19.31 41.27 6.40
CA LEU A 689 -19.42 39.90 7.00
C LEU A 689 -18.69 38.75 6.22
N ILE A 690 -18.26 37.59 6.79
CA ILE A 690 -18.10 37.11 8.18
C ILE A 690 -16.90 36.10 8.31
N ASN A 691 -16.59 35.67 9.54
CA ASN A 691 -15.48 34.76 9.92
C ASN A 691 -15.67 33.27 9.50
N PRO A 692 -14.65 32.38 9.67
CA PRO A 692 -14.60 31.06 9.01
C PRO A 692 -15.23 29.91 9.80
N HIS A 693 -15.29 28.75 9.15
CA HIS A 693 -15.25 27.43 9.78
C HIS A 693 -14.42 26.45 8.93
#